data_AF-A0A7C2YFY7-F1
#
_entry.id   AF-A0A7C2YFY7-F1
#
_cell.length_a   1.000
_cell.length_b   1.000
_cell.length_c   1.000
_cell.angle_alpha   90.00
_cell.angle_beta   90.00
_cell.angle_gamma   90.00
#
_symmetry.space_group_name_H-M   'P 1'
#
loop_
_entity.id
_entity.type
_entity.pdbx_description
1 polymer ?
#
loop_
_entity_poly.entity_id
_entity_poly.type
_entity_poly.pdbx_seq_one_letter_code
_entity_poly.pdbx_strand_id
1 'polypeptide(L)'
;MGRRSYGRARRWIDPPALIADQVTSYERFLRQDLPAAFAEVSPIRAPNRDGLYIELVDPYLGEPRHDEWECRDKDLTYAAPLKATGRLWEEDRLRQEAELYLAEIPLMTPRGTFVINGTENVLVNELVRSPGVYLTQEEPHLYRAHFLPESGAWLELDLDTRRWTLRANLDRRGKVPVTTLLRALGLSEEDILTRYAVEVAVEDLPEHLDLWKRGILAEEVAAGEGAWRLGEELTRERATALARLGRAKVRLVHPAIGKSLEEEHEKRITTQEEAVRYIYLRFRSGERVTATQAYEYLHNLYFNEDSYRLTKVGRFKVNRKLGRAGEETCLTPQDLFAALALLLRTPDDLSLVDETDDLANKRVRLPGEQAQIALREGLTRMARIAQDKLSHYDPEDKDAIRRIVSARTIQASMNYLFYTGRLSQFLEQTNPLSELTHKRRLSALGSLTARRAKIEIRDVHASHYARICPIETPEGQNIGLITSLALHARVNDFGFLEAPYVVVKNGRVTGEVRYLMADDERQYRIAPGTITIGKDGRIKNERVQVRTGKEEVRFVPPEDVDFVEIAPDIIVGASAALIPFLEHDDANRALMGANMQRQAVPVLRPESPLVGTGLEGKVARDSGATLLADEDGVVTYVDAQRIEVKGKKETKVYRLLNYERSNQDTILHQYPAVRTGDNVKRGDVLADSQSSVDGELALGTNLLVGFLPFEGYNYEDAIVLSERLVRENRLDSIHIQEFEVRAEETKLGPEEITADIPNISREALRNLDEHGIVRPGTEVQTGDVLVGKITPRGEAEPTPEERIFRSIFGERMRNFKNTSLRMPPISGTATVIRVKRMSRAAGDELEAGVNELVKVYVAQRRRIAVGDKLAGRHGNKGVIAAVLPEEEMPFLPDGTALDVVLNPLGVPSRMNLGQIFEANLGWLAALRGETVASPVFDGAHEEEILRDLTAALVEHGLADGSRCDGKVVLRDGRTGEPFQSPITVGVLYLLKLEHIAAEKIHARSTGPYALITQQPLGGKAQFGGQRLGEMEVWALEAYGASALLQEMLTLKSDDVKGRVQLYKAILRGEDFPRPGIPESFRVLWQELRCLGLSAKAYDENDRELEIG
;
A
#
# COMPACT_ATOMS: atom_id res chain seq x y z
N MET A 1 -32.61 13.62 8.57
CA MET A 1 -32.66 15.00 8.02
C MET A 1 -31.48 15.14 7.05
N GLY A 2 -31.62 15.85 5.93
CA GLY A 2 -30.54 15.96 4.94
C GLY A 2 -29.62 17.14 5.22
N ARG A 3 -28.33 17.02 4.87
CA ARG A 3 -27.36 18.13 4.92
C ARG A 3 -27.72 19.23 3.91
N ARG A 4 -27.64 20.49 4.34
CA ARG A 4 -27.77 21.64 3.43
C ARG A 4 -26.48 21.80 2.64
N SER A 5 -26.55 21.61 1.32
CA SER A 5 -25.37 21.75 0.44
C SER A 5 -25.20 23.19 -0.08
N TYR A 6 -23.96 23.66 -0.10
CA TYR A 6 -23.54 24.91 -0.73
C TYR A 6 -23.06 24.74 -2.19
N GLY A 7 -22.91 23.49 -2.65
CA GLY A 7 -22.45 23.18 -4.01
C GLY A 7 -23.40 23.69 -5.10
N ARG A 8 -22.82 24.22 -6.17
CA ARG A 8 -23.52 24.84 -7.31
C ARG A 8 -23.22 24.12 -8.62
N ALA A 9 -22.07 23.48 -8.71
CA ALA A 9 -21.67 22.70 -9.86
C ALA A 9 -22.62 21.52 -10.06
N ARG A 10 -22.89 21.20 -11.31
CA ARG A 10 -23.74 20.06 -11.65
C ARG A 10 -22.92 18.77 -11.51
N ARG A 11 -23.29 17.91 -10.56
CA ARG A 11 -22.79 16.54 -10.47
C ARG A 11 -23.57 15.65 -11.44
N TRP A 12 -22.87 14.97 -12.34
CA TRP A 12 -23.50 14.13 -13.38
C TRP A 12 -23.67 12.68 -12.96
N ILE A 13 -22.73 12.17 -12.17
CA ILE A 13 -22.80 10.83 -11.57
C ILE A 13 -22.31 10.91 -10.12
N ASP A 14 -22.90 10.10 -9.25
CA ASP A 14 -22.33 9.83 -7.93
C ASP A 14 -21.08 8.94 -8.07
N PRO A 15 -20.13 8.98 -7.13
CA PRO A 15 -19.01 8.06 -7.18
C PRO A 15 -19.51 6.60 -7.12
N PRO A 16 -18.88 5.66 -7.85
CA PRO A 16 -19.25 4.25 -7.81
C PRO A 16 -19.05 3.67 -6.40
N ALA A 17 -19.53 2.45 -6.14
CA ALA A 17 -19.18 1.76 -4.91
C ALA A 17 -17.65 1.65 -4.80
N LEU A 18 -17.07 2.21 -3.74
CA LEU A 18 -15.64 2.53 -3.69
C LEU A 18 -14.71 1.31 -3.63
N ILE A 19 -15.24 0.10 -3.42
CA ILE A 19 -14.47 -1.16 -3.46
C ILE A 19 -14.92 -2.11 -4.59
N ALA A 20 -15.75 -1.63 -5.53
CA ALA A 20 -16.37 -2.46 -6.55
C ALA A 20 -15.35 -3.19 -7.43
N ASP A 21 -14.28 -2.51 -7.84
CA ASP A 21 -13.24 -3.08 -8.71
C ASP A 21 -12.53 -4.26 -8.02
N GLN A 22 -12.20 -4.13 -6.74
CA GLN A 22 -11.54 -5.19 -5.95
C GLN A 22 -12.44 -6.42 -5.80
N VAL A 23 -13.71 -6.20 -5.42
CA VAL A 23 -14.70 -7.28 -5.22
C VAL A 23 -14.98 -7.99 -6.54
N THR A 24 -15.29 -7.22 -7.59
CA THR A 24 -15.60 -7.77 -8.93
C THR A 24 -14.40 -8.53 -9.50
N SER A 25 -13.18 -8.05 -9.29
CA SER A 25 -11.96 -8.74 -9.73
C SER A 25 -11.83 -10.11 -9.07
N TYR A 26 -12.09 -10.22 -7.76
CA TYR A 26 -11.97 -11.49 -7.05
C TYR A 26 -13.11 -12.46 -7.40
N GLU A 27 -14.34 -11.95 -7.58
CA GLU A 27 -15.46 -12.76 -8.08
C GLU A 27 -15.18 -13.32 -9.48
N ARG A 28 -14.60 -12.51 -10.38
CA ARG A 28 -14.15 -12.96 -11.70
C ARG A 28 -13.10 -14.06 -11.58
N PHE A 29 -12.15 -13.92 -10.66
CA PHE A 29 -11.14 -14.94 -10.41
C PHE A 29 -11.77 -16.29 -10.06
N LEU A 30 -12.69 -16.31 -9.09
CA LEU A 30 -13.33 -17.54 -8.62
C LEU A 30 -14.22 -18.20 -9.69
N ARG A 31 -14.88 -17.42 -10.55
CA ARG A 31 -15.88 -17.92 -11.52
C ARG A 31 -15.33 -18.20 -12.91
N GLN A 32 -14.40 -17.39 -13.41
CA GLN A 32 -13.96 -17.40 -14.81
C GLN A 32 -12.48 -17.75 -14.96
N ASP A 33 -11.62 -17.10 -14.17
CA ASP A 33 -10.16 -17.25 -14.34
C ASP A 33 -9.63 -18.57 -13.78
N LEU A 34 -10.28 -19.12 -12.76
CA LEU A 34 -9.92 -20.39 -12.16
C LEU A 34 -10.01 -21.54 -13.17
N PRO A 35 -11.15 -21.81 -13.86
CA PRO A 35 -11.19 -22.82 -14.92
C PRO A 35 -10.19 -22.58 -16.05
N ALA A 36 -9.99 -21.32 -16.45
CA ALA A 36 -9.04 -20.96 -17.51
C ALA A 36 -7.59 -21.35 -17.15
N ALA A 37 -7.18 -21.15 -15.89
CA ALA A 37 -5.84 -21.52 -15.43
C ALA A 37 -5.57 -23.03 -15.48
N PHE A 38 -6.59 -23.87 -15.29
CA PHE A 38 -6.48 -25.33 -15.45
C PHE A 38 -6.37 -25.75 -16.91
N ALA A 39 -7.14 -25.10 -17.80
CA ALA A 39 -7.10 -25.36 -19.23
C ALA A 39 -5.73 -25.04 -19.85
N GLU A 40 -4.95 -24.12 -19.25
CA GLU A 40 -3.59 -23.80 -19.72
C GLU A 40 -2.56 -24.92 -19.47
N VAL A 41 -2.77 -25.77 -18.45
CA VAL A 41 -1.79 -26.81 -18.06
C VAL A 41 -2.24 -28.24 -18.39
N SER A 42 -3.49 -28.41 -18.78
CA SER A 42 -4.12 -29.70 -19.07
C SER A 42 -4.39 -29.83 -20.58
N PRO A 43 -4.08 -30.97 -21.24
CA PRO A 43 -3.58 -32.21 -20.65
C PRO A 43 -2.08 -32.21 -20.36
N ILE A 44 -1.69 -32.84 -19.25
CA ILE A 44 -0.29 -33.06 -18.86
C ILE A 44 0.18 -34.36 -19.52
N ARG A 45 1.02 -34.26 -20.56
CA ARG A 45 1.49 -35.41 -21.36
C ARG A 45 2.83 -35.95 -20.88
N ALA A 46 2.99 -37.27 -20.89
CA ALA A 46 4.25 -37.93 -20.54
C ALA A 46 5.34 -37.65 -21.60
N PRO A 47 6.58 -37.34 -21.18
CA PRO A 47 7.72 -37.24 -22.09
C PRO A 47 7.92 -38.53 -22.90
N ASN A 48 8.01 -38.39 -24.23
CA ASN A 48 8.25 -39.50 -25.17
C ASN A 48 7.17 -40.62 -25.16
N ARG A 49 5.98 -40.38 -24.61
CA ARG A 49 4.83 -41.30 -24.62
C ARG A 49 3.52 -40.54 -24.86
N ASP A 50 3.24 -40.21 -26.12
CA ASP A 50 2.11 -39.35 -26.49
C ASP A 50 0.74 -39.87 -26.06
N GLY A 51 0.59 -41.19 -25.98
CA GLY A 51 -0.64 -41.86 -25.55
C GLY A 51 -0.89 -41.88 -24.04
N LEU A 52 0.06 -41.40 -23.20
CA LEU A 52 -0.07 -41.38 -21.74
C LEU A 52 -0.17 -39.93 -21.23
N TYR A 53 -1.32 -39.55 -20.69
CA TYR A 53 -1.55 -38.18 -20.23
C TYR A 53 -2.58 -38.10 -19.09
N ILE A 54 -2.49 -37.02 -18.31
CA ILE A 54 -3.47 -36.68 -17.27
C ILE A 54 -4.24 -35.44 -17.67
N GLU A 55 -5.57 -35.51 -17.64
CA GLU A 55 -6.46 -34.36 -17.74
C GLU A 55 -6.90 -33.91 -16.36
N LEU A 56 -6.94 -32.60 -16.14
CA LEU A 56 -7.58 -31.97 -15.00
C LEU A 56 -8.84 -31.26 -15.50
N VAL A 57 -10.00 -31.75 -15.08
CA VAL A 57 -11.32 -31.27 -15.53
C VAL A 57 -12.19 -30.87 -14.36
N ASP A 58 -13.20 -30.04 -14.64
CA ASP A 58 -14.21 -29.58 -13.70
C ASP A 58 -13.66 -29.04 -12.37
N PRO A 59 -12.74 -28.04 -12.39
CA PRO A 59 -12.25 -27.46 -11.15
C PRO A 59 -13.36 -26.66 -10.47
N TYR A 60 -13.57 -26.90 -9.17
CA TYR A 60 -14.60 -26.23 -8.38
C TYR A 60 -14.12 -25.98 -6.95
N LEU A 61 -14.77 -25.03 -6.29
CA LEU A 61 -14.57 -24.76 -4.86
C LEU A 61 -15.64 -25.48 -4.06
N GLY A 62 -15.21 -26.27 -3.07
CA GLY A 62 -16.12 -26.85 -2.09
C GLY A 62 -16.64 -25.80 -1.10
N GLU A 63 -17.49 -26.24 -0.18
CA GLU A 63 -17.95 -25.36 0.90
C GLU A 63 -16.82 -25.07 1.89
N PRO A 64 -16.73 -23.83 2.41
CA PRO A 64 -15.77 -23.50 3.45
C PRO A 64 -16.08 -24.31 4.71
N ARG A 65 -15.04 -24.80 5.39
CA ARG A 65 -15.20 -25.65 6.59
C ARG A 65 -15.82 -24.90 7.78
N HIS A 66 -15.58 -23.61 7.82
CA HIS A 66 -15.97 -22.68 8.88
C HIS A 66 -16.51 -21.40 8.25
N ASP A 67 -17.45 -20.76 8.92
CA ASP A 67 -17.90 -19.43 8.52
C ASP A 67 -16.86 -18.35 8.93
N GLU A 68 -17.06 -17.13 8.44
CA GLU A 68 -16.16 -16.01 8.72
C GLU A 68 -15.99 -15.74 10.22
N TRP A 69 -17.05 -15.89 11.01
CA TRP A 69 -17.05 -15.62 12.45
C TRP A 69 -16.31 -16.70 13.23
N GLU A 70 -16.53 -17.96 12.89
CA GLU A 70 -15.79 -19.10 13.44
C GLU A 70 -14.30 -19.01 13.12
N CYS A 71 -13.93 -18.57 11.91
CA CYS A 71 -12.53 -18.39 11.55
C CYS A 71 -11.84 -17.32 12.40
N ARG A 72 -12.50 -16.19 12.64
CA ARG A 72 -12.00 -15.14 13.55
C ARG A 72 -11.87 -15.65 14.97
N ASP A 73 -12.92 -16.30 15.48
CA ASP A 73 -12.94 -16.79 16.85
C ASP A 73 -11.91 -17.89 17.08
N LYS A 74 -11.67 -18.78 16.12
CA LYS A 74 -10.75 -19.93 16.25
C LYS A 74 -9.33 -19.69 15.72
N ASP A 75 -9.00 -18.47 15.31
CA ASP A 75 -7.71 -18.13 14.68
C ASP A 75 -7.43 -18.93 13.38
N LEU A 76 -8.49 -19.27 12.62
CA LEU A 76 -8.41 -20.02 11.36
C LEU A 76 -8.47 -19.08 10.15
N THR A 77 -8.15 -19.63 8.98
CA THR A 77 -8.29 -18.92 7.70
C THR A 77 -9.66 -19.20 7.09
N TYR A 78 -10.38 -18.17 6.67
CA TYR A 78 -11.63 -18.33 5.92
C TYR A 78 -11.31 -18.69 4.47
N ALA A 79 -11.41 -19.97 4.15
CA ALA A 79 -11.02 -20.54 2.86
C ALA A 79 -11.96 -21.67 2.43
N ALA A 80 -12.00 -21.91 1.12
CA ALA A 80 -12.69 -23.03 0.51
C ALA A 80 -11.71 -23.99 -0.16
N PRO A 81 -11.95 -25.32 -0.09
CA PRO A 81 -11.09 -26.30 -0.71
C PRO A 81 -11.28 -26.31 -2.23
N LEU A 82 -10.20 -26.06 -2.97
CA LEU A 82 -10.13 -26.23 -4.41
C LEU A 82 -9.95 -27.70 -4.77
N LYS A 83 -10.90 -28.21 -5.54
CA LYS A 83 -10.91 -29.58 -6.05
C LYS A 83 -10.99 -29.59 -7.56
N ALA A 84 -10.47 -30.64 -8.17
CA ALA A 84 -10.64 -30.94 -9.59
C ALA A 84 -10.67 -32.44 -9.82
N THR A 85 -11.24 -32.87 -10.93
CA THR A 85 -11.24 -34.29 -11.33
C THR A 85 -10.03 -34.59 -12.19
N GLY A 86 -9.17 -35.50 -11.74
CA GLY A 86 -8.05 -36.00 -12.52
C GLY A 86 -8.43 -37.26 -13.29
N ARG A 87 -8.17 -37.27 -14.60
CA ARG A 87 -8.38 -38.44 -15.48
C ARG A 87 -7.06 -38.86 -16.11
N LEU A 88 -6.64 -40.10 -15.87
CA LEU A 88 -5.44 -40.69 -16.48
C LEU A 88 -5.84 -41.51 -17.70
N TRP A 89 -5.29 -41.13 -18.85
CA TRP A 89 -5.52 -41.77 -20.14
C TRP A 89 -4.27 -42.51 -20.61
N GLU A 90 -4.49 -43.70 -21.15
CA GLU A 90 -3.45 -44.51 -21.82
C GLU A 90 -4.03 -45.06 -23.13
N GLU A 91 -3.45 -44.70 -24.27
CA GLU A 91 -3.90 -45.12 -25.62
C GLU A 91 -5.41 -44.91 -25.82
N ASP A 92 -5.89 -43.71 -25.49
CA ASP A 92 -7.30 -43.30 -25.56
C ASP A 92 -8.27 -44.12 -24.68
N ARG A 93 -7.74 -44.87 -23.71
CA ARG A 93 -8.54 -45.54 -22.66
C ARG A 93 -8.39 -44.84 -21.33
N LEU A 94 -9.51 -44.49 -20.70
CA LEU A 94 -9.53 -43.99 -19.34
C LEU A 94 -9.14 -45.11 -18.37
N ARG A 95 -7.97 -44.98 -17.74
CA ARG A 95 -7.43 -45.96 -16.79
C ARG A 95 -7.89 -45.69 -15.36
N GLN A 96 -7.86 -44.42 -14.97
CA GLN A 96 -8.18 -43.99 -13.62
C GLN A 96 -8.87 -42.63 -13.67
N GLU A 97 -9.85 -42.45 -12.79
CA GLU A 97 -10.47 -41.16 -12.51
C GLU A 97 -10.51 -40.98 -10.99
N ALA A 98 -10.11 -39.81 -10.51
CA ALA A 98 -10.10 -39.49 -9.09
C ALA A 98 -10.34 -38.00 -8.86
N GLU A 99 -11.16 -37.68 -7.85
CA GLU A 99 -11.23 -36.32 -7.32
C GLU A 99 -9.94 -36.00 -6.55
N LEU A 100 -9.35 -34.85 -6.86
CA LEU A 100 -8.10 -34.34 -6.29
C LEU A 100 -8.38 -33.07 -5.51
N TYR A 101 -7.90 -33.04 -4.27
CA TYR A 101 -7.75 -31.80 -3.51
C TYR A 101 -6.43 -31.13 -3.92
N LEU A 102 -6.47 -29.82 -4.20
CA LEU A 102 -5.33 -29.11 -4.79
C LEU A 102 -4.81 -27.96 -3.93
N ALA A 103 -5.69 -27.19 -3.28
CA ALA A 103 -5.32 -26.11 -2.36
C ALA A 103 -6.52 -25.64 -1.54
N GLU A 104 -6.29 -24.96 -0.42
CA GLU A 104 -7.28 -24.06 0.19
C GLU A 104 -7.16 -22.68 -0.47
N ILE A 105 -8.27 -22.14 -0.95
CA ILE A 105 -8.36 -20.80 -1.55
C ILE A 105 -9.03 -19.86 -0.53
N PRO A 106 -8.31 -18.86 0.02
CA PRO A 106 -8.92 -17.86 0.88
C PRO A 106 -10.10 -17.17 0.21
N LEU A 107 -11.21 -16.99 0.92
CA LEU A 107 -12.39 -16.32 0.39
C LEU A 107 -12.41 -14.85 0.80
N MET A 108 -12.86 -13.99 -0.11
CA MET A 108 -13.06 -12.57 0.17
C MET A 108 -14.37 -12.38 0.95
N THR A 109 -14.32 -11.60 2.03
CA THR A 109 -15.49 -11.20 2.81
C THR A 109 -16.33 -10.18 2.02
N PRO A 110 -17.61 -9.97 2.39
CA PRO A 110 -18.43 -8.90 1.78
C PRO A 110 -17.84 -7.49 1.93
N ARG A 111 -16.91 -7.28 2.87
CA ARG A 111 -16.21 -6.01 3.09
C ARG A 111 -15.00 -5.83 2.16
N GLY A 112 -14.68 -6.80 1.30
CA GLY A 112 -13.50 -6.77 0.44
C GLY A 112 -12.19 -7.09 1.16
N THR A 113 -12.24 -7.89 2.24
CA THR A 113 -11.09 -8.28 3.07
C THR A 113 -10.93 -9.81 3.09
N PHE A 114 -9.86 -10.32 3.71
CA PHE A 114 -9.61 -11.76 3.86
C PHE A 114 -9.34 -12.08 5.33
N VAL A 115 -9.92 -13.15 5.86
CA VAL A 115 -9.58 -13.64 7.22
C VAL A 115 -8.46 -14.66 7.09
N ILE A 116 -7.26 -14.30 7.53
CA ILE A 116 -6.06 -15.13 7.51
C ILE A 116 -5.60 -15.33 8.95
N ASN A 117 -5.58 -16.57 9.43
CA ASN A 117 -5.22 -16.93 10.81
C ASN A 117 -5.96 -16.08 11.86
N GLY A 118 -7.28 -15.93 11.73
CA GLY A 118 -8.12 -15.12 12.61
C GLY A 118 -8.08 -13.61 12.38
N THR A 119 -7.09 -13.11 11.63
CA THR A 119 -6.89 -11.66 11.42
C THR A 119 -7.42 -11.19 10.07
N GLU A 120 -7.98 -9.98 10.02
CA GLU A 120 -8.41 -9.36 8.76
C GLU A 120 -7.20 -8.76 8.01
N ASN A 121 -7.01 -9.23 6.78
CA ASN A 121 -6.01 -8.77 5.83
C ASN A 121 -6.64 -8.16 4.58
N VAL A 122 -5.85 -7.36 3.86
CA VAL A 122 -6.20 -6.83 2.53
C VAL A 122 -5.08 -7.13 1.54
N LEU A 123 -5.46 -7.48 0.32
CA LEU A 123 -4.55 -7.53 -0.81
C LEU A 123 -4.48 -6.15 -1.47
N VAL A 124 -3.37 -5.45 -1.28
CA VAL A 124 -3.12 -4.12 -1.85
C VAL A 124 -2.98 -4.21 -3.36
N ASN A 125 -3.57 -3.26 -4.09
CA ASN A 125 -3.51 -3.22 -5.55
C ASN A 125 -2.08 -2.87 -6.00
N GLU A 126 -1.52 -3.63 -6.94
CA GLU A 126 -0.16 -3.42 -7.45
C GLU A 126 -0.19 -2.51 -8.68
N LEU A 127 0.57 -1.42 -8.68
CA LEU A 127 0.77 -0.56 -9.85
C LEU A 127 2.07 -0.97 -10.54
N VAL A 128 1.97 -1.56 -11.74
CA VAL A 128 3.10 -2.11 -12.49
C VAL A 128 3.16 -1.53 -13.89
N ARG A 129 4.35 -1.54 -14.49
CA ARG A 129 4.49 -1.25 -15.92
C ARG A 129 3.81 -2.38 -16.71
N SER A 130 2.96 -2.04 -17.67
CA SER A 130 2.28 -3.03 -18.50
C SER A 130 3.26 -3.73 -19.46
N PRO A 131 3.03 -5.00 -19.83
CA PRO A 131 3.75 -5.63 -20.93
C PRO A 131 3.51 -4.86 -22.24
N GLY A 132 4.49 -4.88 -23.15
CA GLY A 132 4.37 -4.19 -24.44
C GLY A 132 5.70 -3.69 -25.00
N VAL A 133 5.61 -2.82 -26.01
CA VAL A 133 6.75 -2.17 -26.66
C VAL A 133 6.80 -0.70 -26.28
N TYR A 134 7.98 -0.24 -25.87
CA TYR A 134 8.23 1.13 -25.43
C TYR A 134 9.46 1.71 -26.11
N LEU A 135 9.42 2.99 -26.47
CA LEU A 135 10.56 3.74 -27.00
C LEU A 135 10.97 4.77 -25.93
N THR A 136 12.16 4.66 -25.37
CA THR A 136 12.65 5.60 -24.35
C THR A 136 13.90 6.31 -24.84
N GLN A 137 14.12 7.52 -24.35
CA GLN A 137 15.41 8.22 -24.47
C GLN A 137 16.15 8.06 -23.14
N GLU A 138 17.19 7.21 -23.13
CA GLU A 138 17.96 6.90 -21.92
C GLU A 138 19.05 7.95 -21.65
N GLU A 139 19.64 8.46 -22.72
CA GLU A 139 20.62 9.56 -22.72
C GLU A 139 20.35 10.47 -23.94
N PRO A 140 20.89 11.70 -24.02
CA PRO A 140 20.62 12.63 -25.11
C PRO A 140 20.78 12.07 -26.53
N HIS A 141 21.67 11.09 -26.71
CA HIS A 141 21.92 10.43 -27.99
C HIS A 141 21.59 8.93 -27.99
N LEU A 142 21.04 8.38 -26.89
CA LEU A 142 20.74 6.96 -26.75
C LEU A 142 19.23 6.75 -26.64
N TYR A 143 18.66 6.18 -27.69
CA TYR A 143 17.27 5.77 -27.77
C TYR A 143 17.20 4.25 -27.64
N ARG A 144 16.16 3.76 -26.95
CA ARG A 144 15.98 2.33 -26.72
C ARG A 144 14.56 1.90 -27.02
N ALA A 145 14.40 0.80 -27.75
CA ALA A 145 13.14 0.07 -27.82
C ALA A 145 13.16 -1.08 -26.81
N HIS A 146 12.26 -1.07 -25.83
CA HIS A 146 12.06 -2.14 -24.87
C HIS A 146 10.90 -3.03 -25.28
N PHE A 147 11.10 -4.34 -25.26
CA PHE A 147 10.06 -5.35 -25.47
C PHE A 147 9.85 -6.10 -24.14
N LEU A 148 8.83 -5.69 -23.40
CA LEU A 148 8.55 -6.18 -22.05
C LEU A 148 7.47 -7.28 -22.09
N PRO A 149 7.81 -8.53 -21.77
CA PRO A 149 6.81 -9.58 -21.57
C PRO A 149 6.13 -9.47 -20.21
N GLU A 150 5.00 -10.15 -20.06
CA GLU A 150 4.44 -10.53 -18.76
C GLU A 150 5.33 -11.60 -18.11
N SER A 151 5.76 -12.59 -18.90
CA SER A 151 6.72 -13.62 -18.50
C SER A 151 7.58 -14.04 -19.69
N GLY A 152 8.90 -14.09 -19.53
CA GLY A 152 9.83 -14.47 -20.59
C GLY A 152 11.13 -13.66 -20.55
N ALA A 153 11.99 -13.87 -21.55
CA ALA A 153 13.26 -13.16 -21.69
C ALA A 153 13.06 -11.69 -22.10
N TRP A 154 13.91 -10.78 -21.64
CA TRP A 154 13.80 -9.36 -22.04
C TRP A 154 14.51 -9.13 -23.37
N LEU A 155 13.93 -8.30 -24.25
CA LEU A 155 14.55 -7.88 -25.51
C LEU A 155 14.61 -6.35 -25.56
N GLU A 156 15.77 -5.81 -25.90
CA GLU A 156 15.98 -4.36 -26.05
C GLU A 156 16.77 -4.06 -27.32
N LEU A 157 16.45 -2.96 -28.01
CA LEU A 157 17.22 -2.45 -29.15
C LEU A 157 17.75 -1.06 -28.81
N ASP A 158 19.07 -0.89 -28.83
CA ASP A 158 19.77 0.36 -28.52
C ASP A 158 20.19 1.06 -29.81
N LEU A 159 19.77 2.31 -29.98
CA LEU A 159 20.19 3.23 -31.03
C LEU A 159 20.98 4.39 -30.42
N ASP A 160 22.29 4.40 -30.63
CA ASP A 160 23.17 5.54 -30.29
C ASP A 160 23.38 6.40 -31.54
N THR A 161 22.86 7.63 -31.55
CA THR A 161 22.97 8.56 -32.69
C THR A 161 24.31 9.30 -32.76
N ARG A 162 25.12 9.28 -31.69
CA ARG A 162 26.46 9.88 -31.68
C ARG A 162 27.46 9.02 -32.45
N ARG A 163 27.35 7.71 -32.30
CA ARG A 163 28.21 6.72 -32.99
C ARG A 163 27.50 5.97 -34.10
N TRP A 164 26.20 6.22 -34.28
CA TRP A 164 25.31 5.46 -35.15
C TRP A 164 25.37 3.96 -34.87
N THR A 165 25.59 3.53 -33.62
CA THR A 165 25.62 2.09 -33.29
C THR A 165 24.21 1.60 -32.96
N LEU A 166 23.82 0.49 -33.57
CA LEU A 166 22.52 -0.15 -33.39
C LEU A 166 22.70 -1.59 -32.89
N ARG A 167 22.30 -1.88 -31.66
CA ARG A 167 22.56 -3.19 -31.01
C ARG A 167 21.33 -3.77 -30.32
N ALA A 168 21.12 -5.07 -30.46
CA ALA A 168 20.12 -5.83 -29.70
C ALA A 168 20.73 -6.39 -28.42
N ASN A 169 20.12 -6.10 -27.27
CA ASN A 169 20.42 -6.72 -26.00
C ASN A 169 19.41 -7.85 -25.75
N LEU A 170 19.93 -9.07 -25.63
CA LEU A 170 19.11 -10.28 -25.52
C LEU A 170 19.23 -10.82 -24.08
N ASP A 171 18.14 -10.77 -23.32
CA ASP A 171 18.03 -11.18 -21.91
C ASP A 171 19.09 -10.57 -20.96
N ARG A 172 19.61 -9.38 -21.29
CA ARG A 172 20.71 -8.71 -20.56
C ARG A 172 22.00 -9.56 -20.45
N ARG A 173 22.18 -10.57 -21.30
CA ARG A 173 23.37 -11.44 -21.33
C ARG A 173 24.41 -11.03 -22.36
N GLY A 174 24.12 -10.03 -23.20
CA GLY A 174 25.08 -9.46 -24.14
C GLY A 174 24.42 -8.74 -25.30
N LYS A 175 25.16 -7.82 -25.91
CA LYS A 175 24.73 -7.04 -27.08
C LYS A 175 25.24 -7.65 -28.38
N VAL A 176 24.37 -7.77 -29.37
CA VAL A 176 24.69 -8.18 -30.75
C VAL A 176 24.29 -7.08 -31.74
N PRO A 177 24.91 -6.97 -32.93
CA PRO A 177 24.41 -6.06 -33.96
C PRO A 177 22.95 -6.40 -34.30
N VAL A 178 22.09 -5.40 -34.46
CA VAL A 178 20.66 -5.67 -34.75
C VAL A 178 20.50 -6.39 -36.08
N THR A 179 21.35 -6.10 -37.06
CA THR A 179 21.34 -6.78 -38.37
C THR A 179 21.59 -8.28 -38.26
N THR A 180 22.42 -8.72 -37.31
CA THR A 180 22.60 -10.14 -36.97
C THR A 180 21.31 -10.78 -36.46
N LEU A 181 20.54 -10.07 -35.62
CA LEU A 181 19.23 -10.54 -35.18
C LEU A 181 18.22 -10.59 -36.35
N LEU A 182 18.22 -9.58 -37.23
CA LEU A 182 17.37 -9.56 -38.42
C LEU A 182 17.69 -10.72 -39.37
N ARG A 183 18.97 -10.99 -39.63
CA ARG A 183 19.43 -12.11 -40.46
C ARG A 183 19.08 -13.45 -39.83
N ALA A 184 19.20 -13.58 -38.51
CA ALA A 184 18.77 -14.78 -37.77
C ALA A 184 17.26 -15.06 -37.94
N LEU A 185 16.45 -14.02 -38.11
CA LEU A 185 15.00 -14.11 -38.38
C LEU A 185 14.64 -14.28 -39.86
N GLY A 186 15.63 -14.44 -40.75
CA GLY A 186 15.43 -14.80 -42.15
C GLY A 186 15.40 -13.62 -43.12
N LEU A 187 15.74 -12.40 -42.70
CA LEU A 187 15.92 -11.28 -43.64
C LEU A 187 17.22 -11.44 -44.42
N SER A 188 17.15 -11.29 -45.74
CA SER A 188 18.34 -11.21 -46.59
C SER A 188 19.02 -9.86 -46.43
N GLU A 189 20.28 -9.76 -46.87
CA GLU A 189 21.00 -8.48 -46.84
C GLU A 189 20.33 -7.41 -47.70
N GLU A 190 19.81 -7.80 -48.86
CA GLU A 190 19.03 -6.92 -49.75
C GLU A 190 17.77 -6.40 -49.04
N ASP A 191 17.05 -7.25 -48.29
CA ASP A 191 15.91 -6.81 -47.50
C ASP A 191 16.34 -5.83 -46.40
N ILE A 192 17.45 -6.09 -45.70
CA ILE A 192 17.95 -5.22 -44.62
C ILE A 192 18.33 -3.83 -45.17
N LEU A 193 19.00 -3.79 -46.32
CA LEU A 193 19.43 -2.54 -46.99
C LEU A 193 18.24 -1.70 -47.46
N THR A 194 17.19 -2.33 -47.99
CA THR A 194 16.05 -1.64 -48.61
C THR A 194 14.94 -1.29 -47.63
N ARG A 195 14.70 -2.12 -46.60
CA ARG A 195 13.54 -2.03 -45.71
C ARG A 195 13.54 -0.78 -44.83
N TYR A 196 14.71 -0.37 -44.33
CA TYR A 196 14.89 0.79 -43.46
C TYR A 196 15.57 1.96 -44.17
N ALA A 197 15.46 2.00 -45.49
CA ALA A 197 16.05 3.07 -46.29
C ALA A 197 15.34 4.41 -46.06
N VAL A 198 16.12 5.48 -45.98
CA VAL A 198 15.69 6.87 -45.86
C VAL A 198 15.72 7.51 -47.24
N GLU A 199 14.65 8.21 -47.61
CA GLU A 199 14.58 8.99 -48.84
C GLU A 199 15.16 10.39 -48.58
N VAL A 200 16.22 10.75 -49.28
CA VAL A 200 16.95 12.01 -49.11
C VAL A 200 16.87 12.82 -50.40
N ALA A 201 16.58 14.12 -50.29
CA ALA A 201 16.61 14.99 -51.45
C ALA A 201 18.06 15.16 -51.94
N VAL A 202 18.25 15.17 -53.27
CA VAL A 202 19.61 15.20 -53.85
C VAL A 202 20.37 16.49 -53.49
N GLU A 203 19.63 17.58 -53.23
CA GLU A 203 20.16 18.85 -52.74
C GLU A 203 20.73 18.78 -51.32
N ASP A 204 20.15 17.96 -50.45
CA ASP A 204 20.55 17.81 -49.04
C ASP A 204 21.65 16.74 -48.84
N LEU A 205 21.99 15.99 -49.89
CA LEU A 205 23.00 14.93 -49.83
C LEU A 205 24.34 15.36 -49.24
N PRO A 206 24.92 16.54 -49.57
CA PRO A 206 26.19 16.96 -48.98
C PRO A 206 26.13 17.08 -47.46
N GLU A 207 25.05 17.65 -46.92
CA GLU A 207 24.86 17.82 -45.48
C GLU A 207 24.65 16.48 -44.78
N HIS A 208 23.81 15.60 -45.37
CA HIS A 208 23.61 14.25 -44.85
C HIS A 208 24.89 13.42 -44.87
N LEU A 209 25.70 13.50 -45.91
CA LEU A 209 26.98 12.78 -46.00
C LEU A 209 28.00 13.29 -44.97
N ASP A 210 27.94 14.57 -44.58
CA ASP A 210 28.80 15.13 -43.53
C ASP A 210 28.36 14.70 -42.13
N LEU A 211 27.05 14.65 -41.88
CA LEU A 211 26.46 14.15 -40.62
C LEU A 211 26.66 12.65 -40.44
N TRP A 212 26.38 11.87 -41.47
CA TRP A 212 26.42 10.40 -41.42
C TRP A 212 27.82 9.86 -41.65
N LYS A 213 28.74 10.71 -42.14
CA LYS A 213 30.13 10.39 -42.54
C LYS A 213 30.27 9.40 -43.70
N ARG A 214 29.20 8.65 -44.02
CA ARG A 214 29.16 7.63 -45.07
C ARG A 214 27.72 7.45 -45.55
N GLY A 215 27.52 7.35 -46.86
CA GLY A 215 26.22 7.03 -47.48
C GLY A 215 26.29 5.70 -48.20
N ILE A 216 25.27 4.85 -48.05
CA ILE A 216 25.16 3.57 -48.76
C ILE A 216 23.86 3.60 -49.56
N LEU A 217 23.91 3.21 -50.83
CA LEU A 217 22.73 3.17 -51.71
C LEU A 217 21.77 2.06 -51.30
N ALA A 218 20.49 2.41 -51.15
CA ALA A 218 19.40 1.48 -50.90
C ALA A 218 18.49 1.26 -52.13
N GLU A 219 18.95 1.68 -53.30
CA GLU A 219 18.32 1.45 -54.61
C GLU A 219 19.41 1.33 -55.69
N GLU A 220 19.07 0.74 -56.83
CA GLU A 220 19.93 0.78 -58.00
C GLU A 220 19.80 2.11 -58.74
N VAL A 221 20.95 2.70 -59.11
CA VAL A 221 20.99 3.97 -59.84
C VAL A 221 21.63 3.75 -61.21
N ALA A 222 20.85 3.99 -62.26
CA ALA A 222 21.36 3.99 -63.63
C ALA A 222 22.18 5.28 -63.88
N ALA A 223 23.50 5.14 -63.92
CA ALA A 223 24.44 6.23 -64.16
C ALA A 223 25.33 5.94 -65.39
N GLY A 224 24.86 6.29 -66.60
CA GLY A 224 25.67 6.20 -67.83
C GLY A 224 26.37 4.85 -68.04
N GLU A 225 27.70 4.85 -68.24
CA GLU A 225 28.53 3.64 -68.48
C GLU A 225 28.71 2.71 -67.25
N GLY A 226 28.00 2.91 -66.14
CA GLY A 226 28.00 1.95 -65.03
C GLY A 226 26.80 2.11 -64.09
N ALA A 227 25.93 1.09 -64.02
CA ALA A 227 24.87 1.04 -63.02
C ALA A 227 25.47 0.86 -61.61
N TRP A 228 25.12 1.74 -60.67
CA TRP A 228 25.51 1.60 -59.27
C TRP A 228 24.54 0.65 -58.58
N ARG A 229 25.09 -0.38 -57.92
CA ARG A 229 24.31 -1.46 -57.32
C ARG A 229 23.87 -1.13 -55.90
N LEU A 230 22.84 -1.83 -55.44
CA LEU A 230 22.40 -1.83 -54.05
C LEU A 230 23.56 -2.14 -53.11
N GLY A 231 23.70 -1.39 -52.02
CA GLY A 231 24.75 -1.58 -51.03
C GLY A 231 26.10 -0.93 -51.38
N GLU A 232 26.24 -0.31 -52.56
CA GLU A 232 27.44 0.46 -52.89
C GLU A 232 27.51 1.80 -52.14
N GLU A 233 28.74 2.22 -51.85
CA GLU A 233 29.00 3.48 -51.19
C GLU A 233 28.74 4.68 -52.12
N LEU A 234 28.02 5.67 -51.59
CA LEU A 234 27.77 6.94 -52.24
C LEU A 234 28.89 7.93 -51.88
N THR A 235 29.88 8.04 -52.75
CA THR A 235 30.95 9.03 -52.62
C THR A 235 30.45 10.45 -52.95
N ARG A 236 31.15 11.50 -52.51
CA ARG A 236 30.83 12.90 -52.87
C ARG A 236 30.75 13.13 -54.39
N GLU A 237 31.59 12.44 -55.14
CA GLU A 237 31.60 12.47 -56.62
C GLU A 237 30.32 11.85 -57.21
N ARG A 238 29.88 10.71 -56.67
CA ARG A 238 28.62 10.07 -57.06
C ARG A 238 27.41 10.91 -56.65
N ALA A 239 27.45 11.57 -55.49
CA ALA A 239 26.40 12.49 -55.06
C ALA A 239 26.24 13.70 -55.99
N THR A 240 27.34 14.30 -56.45
CA THR A 240 27.29 15.39 -57.45
C THR A 240 26.84 14.90 -58.83
N ALA A 241 27.14 13.65 -59.20
CA ALA A 241 26.63 13.05 -60.42
C ALA A 241 25.10 12.79 -60.37
N LEU A 242 24.51 12.47 -59.22
CA LEU A 242 23.06 12.35 -59.05
C LEU A 242 22.32 13.64 -59.41
N ALA A 243 22.86 14.79 -58.98
CA ALA A 243 22.30 16.10 -59.33
C ALA A 243 22.33 16.36 -60.84
N ARG A 244 23.40 15.94 -61.53
CA ARG A 244 23.53 16.05 -63.00
C ARG A 244 22.60 15.11 -63.76
N LEU A 245 22.21 13.99 -63.15
CA LEU A 245 21.24 13.03 -63.69
C LEU A 245 19.78 13.51 -63.54
N GLY A 246 19.53 14.66 -62.91
CA GLY A 246 18.20 15.25 -62.78
C GLY A 246 17.27 14.53 -61.80
N ARG A 247 17.80 13.71 -60.88
CA ARG A 247 17.00 13.08 -59.83
C ARG A 247 16.69 14.08 -58.72
N ALA A 248 15.43 14.10 -58.28
CA ALA A 248 15.01 14.92 -57.15
C ALA A 248 15.38 14.29 -55.80
N LYS A 249 15.33 12.95 -55.71
CA LYS A 249 15.53 12.20 -54.46
C LYS A 249 16.30 10.90 -54.72
N VAL A 250 16.95 10.38 -53.68
CA VAL A 250 17.64 9.09 -53.66
C VAL A 250 17.38 8.36 -52.35
N ARG A 251 17.29 7.03 -52.39
CA ARG A 251 17.13 6.18 -51.19
C ARG A 251 18.50 5.73 -50.68
N LEU A 252 18.78 6.07 -49.42
CA LEU A 252 20.00 5.68 -48.72
C LEU A 252 19.70 4.75 -47.56
N VAL A 253 20.62 3.84 -47.22
CA VAL A 253 20.52 3.02 -46.02
C VAL A 253 20.67 3.92 -44.80
N HIS A 254 19.81 3.75 -43.79
CA HIS A 254 19.93 4.48 -42.54
C HIS A 254 21.32 4.27 -41.91
N PRO A 255 22.03 5.31 -41.43
CA PRO A 255 23.41 5.21 -40.98
C PRO A 255 23.62 4.15 -39.89
N ALA A 256 22.66 4.03 -38.96
CA ALA A 256 22.71 3.02 -37.91
C ALA A 256 22.61 1.57 -38.42
N ILE A 257 21.84 1.34 -39.49
CA ILE A 257 21.74 0.01 -40.14
C ILE A 257 23.04 -0.30 -40.89
N GLY A 258 23.57 0.69 -41.64
CA GLY A 258 24.87 0.57 -42.30
C GLY A 258 26.00 0.23 -41.33
N LYS A 259 26.06 0.90 -40.17
CA LYS A 259 27.05 0.61 -39.13
C LYS A 259 26.87 -0.77 -38.50
N SER A 260 25.62 -1.20 -38.27
CA SER A 260 25.34 -2.55 -37.78
C SER A 260 25.75 -3.64 -38.78
N LEU A 261 25.52 -3.44 -40.09
CA LEU A 261 25.99 -4.35 -41.14
C LEU A 261 27.52 -4.44 -41.20
N GLU A 262 28.21 -3.31 -41.02
CA GLU A 262 29.67 -3.29 -40.93
C GLU A 262 30.17 -4.13 -39.74
N GLU A 263 29.61 -3.94 -38.55
CA GLU A 263 29.96 -4.76 -37.36
C GLU A 263 29.64 -6.26 -37.56
N GLU A 264 28.60 -6.58 -38.33
CA GLU A 264 28.23 -7.94 -38.70
C GLU A 264 29.26 -8.57 -39.66
N HIS A 265 29.67 -7.82 -40.69
CA HIS A 265 30.68 -8.24 -41.67
C HIS A 265 32.07 -8.41 -41.04
N GLU A 266 32.48 -7.53 -40.13
CA GLU A 266 33.72 -7.66 -39.35
C GLU A 266 33.78 -8.99 -38.58
N LYS A 267 32.62 -9.48 -38.13
CA LYS A 267 32.47 -10.76 -37.42
C LYS A 267 32.30 -11.96 -38.34
N ARG A 268 32.36 -11.75 -39.67
CA ARG A 268 32.21 -12.77 -40.71
C ARG A 268 30.86 -13.50 -40.64
N ILE A 269 29.80 -12.75 -40.34
CA ILE A 269 28.43 -13.28 -40.33
C ILE A 269 27.77 -12.88 -41.65
N THR A 270 27.49 -13.85 -42.51
CA THR A 270 26.90 -13.61 -43.84
C THR A 270 25.64 -14.45 -44.06
N THR A 271 25.51 -15.56 -43.35
CA THR A 271 24.37 -16.48 -43.46
C THR A 271 23.50 -16.45 -42.21
N GLN A 272 22.25 -16.90 -42.34
CA GLN A 272 21.33 -17.07 -41.20
C GLN A 272 21.89 -18.05 -40.16
N GLU A 273 22.52 -19.15 -40.60
CA GLU A 273 23.09 -20.16 -39.69
C GLU A 273 24.21 -19.59 -38.81
N GLU A 274 25.09 -18.77 -39.40
CA GLU A 274 26.16 -18.07 -38.67
C GLU A 274 25.59 -17.08 -37.66
N ALA A 275 24.56 -16.32 -38.06
CA ALA A 275 23.91 -15.33 -37.21
C ALA A 275 23.26 -15.98 -35.97
N VAL A 276 22.50 -17.05 -36.18
CA VAL A 276 21.84 -17.81 -35.11
C VAL A 276 22.86 -18.44 -34.15
N ARG A 277 23.94 -19.05 -34.67
CA ARG A 277 25.02 -19.60 -33.84
C ARG A 277 25.73 -18.52 -33.04
N TYR A 278 26.00 -17.36 -33.65
CA TYR A 278 26.63 -16.24 -32.98
C TYR A 278 25.80 -15.76 -31.79
N ILE A 279 24.47 -15.66 -31.96
CA ILE A 279 23.54 -15.32 -30.88
C ILE A 279 23.56 -16.40 -29.80
N TYR A 280 23.43 -17.68 -30.16
CA TYR A 280 23.42 -18.79 -29.19
C TYR A 280 24.66 -18.82 -28.28
N LEU A 281 25.85 -18.64 -28.86
CA LEU A 281 27.12 -18.65 -28.12
C LEU A 281 27.23 -17.52 -27.08
N ARG A 282 26.42 -16.46 -27.17
CA ARG A 282 26.33 -15.43 -26.12
C ARG A 282 25.54 -15.89 -24.91
N PHE A 283 24.59 -16.79 -25.09
CA PHE A 283 23.78 -17.35 -24.00
C PHE A 283 24.48 -18.52 -23.31
N ARG A 284 25.14 -19.39 -24.07
CA ARG A 284 25.77 -20.62 -23.59
C ARG A 284 27.16 -20.78 -24.20
N SER A 285 28.18 -20.39 -23.45
CA SER A 285 29.58 -20.56 -23.85
C SER A 285 30.03 -22.01 -23.68
N GLY A 286 30.36 -22.70 -24.77
CA GLY A 286 31.06 -23.99 -24.73
C GLY A 286 30.36 -25.19 -25.37
N GLU A 287 29.09 -25.07 -25.77
CA GLU A 287 28.35 -26.16 -26.43
C GLU A 287 28.46 -26.07 -27.96
N ARG A 288 28.84 -27.17 -28.62
CA ARG A 288 28.72 -27.30 -30.08
C ARG A 288 27.28 -27.66 -30.43
N VAL A 289 26.54 -26.70 -30.99
CA VAL A 289 25.14 -26.90 -31.41
C VAL A 289 24.98 -26.79 -32.92
N THR A 290 23.99 -27.49 -33.45
CA THR A 290 23.55 -27.35 -34.85
C THR A 290 22.85 -26.01 -35.04
N ALA A 291 22.79 -25.51 -36.29
CA ALA A 291 22.11 -24.25 -36.58
C ALA A 291 20.61 -24.33 -36.25
N THR A 292 19.98 -25.49 -36.49
CA THR A 292 18.57 -25.76 -36.16
C THR A 292 18.30 -25.66 -34.66
N GLN A 293 19.10 -26.33 -33.82
CA GLN A 293 18.95 -26.27 -32.36
C GLN A 293 19.15 -24.85 -31.83
N ALA A 294 20.11 -24.11 -32.40
CA ALA A 294 20.36 -22.74 -32.03
C ALA A 294 19.19 -21.81 -32.44
N TYR A 295 18.54 -22.10 -33.58
CA TYR A 295 17.37 -21.35 -34.04
C TYR A 295 16.16 -21.66 -33.16
N GLU A 296 15.89 -22.92 -32.87
CA GLU A 296 14.81 -23.34 -31.95
C GLU A 296 14.98 -22.69 -30.57
N TYR A 297 16.21 -22.59 -30.07
CA TYR A 297 16.49 -21.89 -28.82
C TYR A 297 16.12 -20.40 -28.89
N LEU A 298 16.51 -19.70 -29.96
CA LEU A 298 16.14 -18.29 -30.18
C LEU A 298 14.63 -18.12 -30.38
N HIS A 299 14.01 -19.02 -31.13
CA HIS A 299 12.56 -19.05 -31.37
C HIS A 299 11.81 -19.19 -30.05
N ASN A 300 12.23 -20.16 -29.22
CA ASN A 300 11.61 -20.39 -27.91
C ASN A 300 11.84 -19.21 -26.96
N LEU A 301 12.93 -18.46 -27.07
CA LEU A 301 13.16 -17.32 -26.19
C LEU A 301 12.13 -16.19 -26.34
N TYR A 302 11.62 -15.92 -27.56
CA TYR A 302 10.81 -14.73 -27.83
C TYR A 302 9.51 -14.97 -28.61
N PHE A 303 9.46 -16.04 -29.41
CA PHE A 303 8.41 -16.27 -30.42
C PHE A 303 7.56 -17.52 -30.14
N ASN A 304 7.76 -18.17 -28.99
CA ASN A 304 6.96 -19.32 -28.54
C ASN A 304 6.08 -18.91 -27.34
N GLU A 305 4.79 -19.21 -27.40
CA GLU A 305 3.78 -18.85 -26.39
C GLU A 305 3.97 -19.55 -25.03
N ASP A 306 4.63 -20.71 -25.02
CA ASP A 306 4.90 -21.48 -23.79
C ASP A 306 6.01 -20.85 -22.94
N SER A 307 6.98 -20.21 -23.59
CA SER A 307 8.19 -19.67 -22.95
C SER A 307 8.27 -18.14 -22.97
N TYR A 308 7.49 -17.47 -23.82
CA TYR A 308 7.39 -16.01 -23.89
C TYR A 308 5.92 -15.58 -24.00
N ARG A 309 5.48 -14.69 -23.10
CA ARG A 309 4.08 -14.28 -23.00
C ARG A 309 3.93 -12.78 -22.87
N LEU A 310 3.21 -12.17 -23.80
CA LEU A 310 2.69 -10.81 -23.74
C LEU A 310 1.35 -10.72 -23.03
N THR A 311 0.54 -11.80 -23.08
CA THR A 311 -0.90 -11.81 -22.76
C THR A 311 -1.71 -10.91 -23.69
N LYS A 312 -3.05 -10.94 -23.55
CA LYS A 312 -3.95 -10.02 -24.27
C LYS A 312 -3.61 -8.55 -24.00
N VAL A 313 -3.13 -8.24 -22.79
CA VAL A 313 -2.77 -6.86 -22.39
C VAL A 313 -1.53 -6.39 -23.15
N GLY A 314 -0.48 -7.21 -23.18
CA GLY A 314 0.74 -6.87 -23.91
C GLY A 314 0.48 -6.77 -25.41
N ARG A 315 -0.26 -7.72 -25.99
CA ARG A 315 -0.64 -7.67 -27.42
C ARG A 315 -1.45 -6.42 -27.74
N PHE A 316 -2.41 -6.03 -26.90
CA PHE A 316 -3.13 -4.76 -27.03
C PHE A 316 -2.19 -3.55 -27.07
N LYS A 317 -1.21 -3.47 -26.15
CA LYS A 317 -0.21 -2.39 -26.12
C LYS A 317 0.70 -2.40 -27.35
N VAL A 318 1.19 -3.56 -27.77
CA VAL A 318 2.02 -3.71 -28.99
C VAL A 318 1.25 -3.24 -30.22
N ASN A 319 0.02 -3.72 -30.40
CA ASN A 319 -0.84 -3.35 -31.53
C ASN A 319 -1.07 -1.84 -31.59
N ARG A 320 -1.39 -1.23 -30.43
CA ARG A 320 -1.65 0.20 -30.31
C ARG A 320 -0.40 1.05 -30.60
N LYS A 321 0.79 0.63 -30.13
CA LYS A 321 2.06 1.33 -30.40
C LYS A 321 2.51 1.20 -31.85
N LEU A 322 2.36 0.00 -32.43
CA LEU A 322 2.88 -0.32 -33.77
C LEU A 322 1.86 -0.07 -34.90
N GLY A 323 0.60 0.29 -34.57
CA GLY A 323 -0.47 0.45 -35.55
C GLY A 323 -0.85 -0.87 -36.24
N ARG A 324 -0.76 -1.99 -35.52
CA ARG A 324 -0.99 -3.35 -36.03
C ARG A 324 -2.26 -3.95 -35.44
N ALA A 325 -2.77 -4.99 -36.08
CA ALA A 325 -3.81 -5.86 -35.56
C ALA A 325 -3.26 -7.29 -35.43
N GLY A 326 -3.66 -8.00 -34.38
CA GLY A 326 -3.19 -9.35 -34.06
C GLY A 326 -3.67 -9.78 -32.68
N GLU A 327 -3.81 -11.09 -32.45
CA GLU A 327 -4.25 -11.69 -31.18
C GLU A 327 -3.19 -12.61 -30.55
N GLU A 328 -2.03 -12.72 -31.19
CA GLU A 328 -0.93 -13.60 -30.78
C GLU A 328 -0.42 -13.24 -29.39
N THR A 329 -0.14 -14.24 -28.56
CA THR A 329 0.23 -14.01 -27.15
C THR A 329 1.73 -14.02 -26.89
N CYS A 330 2.57 -14.25 -27.91
CA CYS A 330 4.02 -14.03 -27.92
C CYS A 330 4.39 -12.88 -28.88
N LEU A 331 5.68 -12.52 -28.99
CA LEU A 331 6.12 -11.59 -30.04
C LEU A 331 6.10 -12.27 -31.40
N THR A 332 5.90 -11.48 -32.47
CA THR A 332 6.13 -11.93 -33.85
C THR A 332 7.36 -11.22 -34.44
N PRO A 333 8.06 -11.80 -35.43
CA PRO A 333 9.16 -11.11 -36.12
C PRO A 333 8.71 -9.77 -36.72
N GLN A 334 7.46 -9.67 -37.19
CA GLN A 334 6.89 -8.43 -37.73
C GLN A 334 6.77 -7.33 -36.68
N ASP A 335 6.50 -7.68 -35.41
CA ASP A 335 6.48 -6.72 -34.31
C ASP A 335 7.86 -6.10 -34.10
N LEU A 336 8.92 -6.93 -34.13
CA LEU A 336 10.31 -6.48 -34.04
C LEU A 336 10.65 -5.51 -35.19
N PHE A 337 10.27 -5.87 -36.41
CA PHE A 337 10.58 -5.05 -37.59
C PHE A 337 9.87 -3.69 -37.55
N ALA A 338 8.60 -3.68 -37.14
CA ALA A 338 7.84 -2.43 -37.01
C ALA A 338 8.37 -1.56 -35.86
N ALA A 339 8.71 -2.17 -34.72
CA ALA A 339 9.30 -1.45 -33.59
C ALA A 339 10.67 -0.84 -33.94
N LEU A 340 11.53 -1.56 -34.68
CA LEU A 340 12.79 -1.02 -35.18
C LEU A 340 12.57 0.16 -36.13
N ALA A 341 11.59 0.08 -37.03
CA ALA A 341 11.25 1.20 -37.93
C ALA A 341 10.84 2.46 -37.16
N LEU A 342 10.08 2.32 -36.06
CA LEU A 342 9.76 3.45 -35.18
C LEU A 342 10.97 3.95 -34.40
N LEU A 343 11.81 3.06 -33.87
CA LEU A 343 13.03 3.45 -33.14
C LEU A 343 13.96 4.31 -34.01
N LEU A 344 14.14 3.95 -35.29
CA LEU A 344 14.98 4.70 -36.23
C LEU A 344 14.44 6.11 -36.52
N ARG A 345 13.12 6.32 -36.42
CA ARG A 345 12.46 7.64 -36.61
C ARG A 345 12.41 8.48 -35.34
N THR A 346 12.63 7.87 -34.17
CA THR A 346 12.48 8.52 -32.87
C THR A 346 13.40 9.75 -32.68
N PRO A 347 14.66 9.76 -33.17
CA PRO A 347 15.51 10.96 -33.07
C PRO A 347 14.95 12.18 -33.83
N ASP A 348 14.18 11.95 -34.90
CA ASP A 348 13.59 13.01 -35.72
C ASP A 348 12.18 13.41 -35.22
N ASP A 349 11.53 12.52 -34.46
CA ASP A 349 10.18 12.71 -33.91
C ASP A 349 10.12 12.26 -32.44
N LEU A 350 10.40 13.20 -31.54
CA LEU A 350 10.37 12.97 -30.09
C LEU A 350 8.96 12.65 -29.56
N SER A 351 7.89 12.89 -30.33
CA SER A 351 6.53 12.51 -29.91
C SER A 351 6.32 11.00 -29.85
N LEU A 352 7.24 10.22 -30.44
CA LEU A 352 7.26 8.77 -30.37
C LEU A 352 7.87 8.23 -29.07
N VAL A 353 8.55 9.07 -28.29
CA VAL A 353 9.16 8.69 -27.01
C VAL A 353 8.06 8.50 -25.96
N ASP A 354 8.08 7.35 -25.30
CA ASP A 354 7.19 6.99 -24.22
C ASP A 354 7.76 7.45 -22.87
N GLU A 355 6.92 8.14 -22.11
CA GLU A 355 7.23 8.48 -20.72
C GLU A 355 6.95 7.27 -19.83
N THR A 356 7.93 6.91 -19.00
CA THR A 356 7.86 5.69 -18.17
C THR A 356 6.76 5.78 -17.11
N ASP A 357 6.50 7.00 -16.61
CA ASP A 357 5.59 7.20 -15.50
C ASP A 357 4.13 7.44 -15.89
N ASP A 358 3.86 7.59 -17.18
CA ASP A 358 2.51 7.75 -17.72
C ASP A 358 1.61 6.54 -17.42
N LEU A 359 0.41 6.79 -16.91
CA LEU A 359 -0.62 5.78 -16.67
C LEU A 359 -1.12 5.08 -17.94
N ALA A 360 -0.85 5.59 -19.14
CA ALA A 360 -1.07 4.82 -20.36
C ALA A 360 -0.12 3.60 -20.45
N ASN A 361 1.00 3.63 -19.72
CA ASN A 361 2.06 2.62 -19.72
C ASN A 361 2.07 1.78 -18.43
N LYS A 362 1.35 2.21 -17.40
CA LYS A 362 1.17 1.50 -16.13
C LYS A 362 -0.23 0.92 -16.01
N ARG A 363 -0.35 -0.23 -15.35
CA ARG A 363 -1.63 -0.89 -15.07
C ARG A 363 -1.70 -1.33 -13.62
N VAL A 364 -2.91 -1.51 -13.14
CA VAL A 364 -3.23 -1.99 -11.80
C VAL A 364 -3.55 -3.48 -11.87
N ARG A 365 -2.85 -4.28 -11.06
CA ARG A 365 -3.22 -5.67 -10.78
C ARG A 365 -4.07 -5.72 -9.52
N LEU A 366 -5.34 -6.01 -9.72
CA LEU A 366 -6.34 -6.16 -8.65
C LEU A 366 -6.19 -7.52 -7.95
N PRO A 367 -6.79 -7.71 -6.75
CA PRO A 367 -6.64 -8.93 -5.96
C PRO A 367 -6.94 -10.24 -6.71
N GLY A 368 -7.95 -10.25 -7.59
CA GLY A 368 -8.29 -11.44 -8.37
C GLY A 368 -7.21 -11.82 -9.37
N GLU A 369 -6.60 -10.85 -10.07
CA GLU A 369 -5.50 -11.11 -11.00
C GLU A 369 -4.24 -11.56 -10.24
N GLN A 370 -3.96 -10.99 -9.07
CA GLN A 370 -2.84 -11.45 -8.23
C GLN A 370 -3.03 -12.92 -7.81
N ALA A 371 -4.25 -13.30 -7.40
CA ALA A 371 -4.59 -14.69 -7.07
C ALA A 371 -4.50 -15.62 -8.28
N GLN A 372 -4.94 -15.16 -9.46
CA GLN A 372 -4.81 -15.90 -10.72
C GLN A 372 -3.34 -16.17 -11.06
N ILE A 373 -2.46 -15.17 -10.96
CA ILE A 373 -1.02 -15.32 -11.22
C ILE A 373 -0.42 -16.36 -10.26
N ALA A 374 -0.72 -16.26 -8.96
CA ALA A 374 -0.23 -17.22 -7.97
C ALA A 374 -0.73 -18.65 -8.22
N LEU A 375 -2.02 -18.81 -8.54
CA LEU A 375 -2.61 -20.11 -8.90
C LEU A 375 -1.92 -20.71 -10.12
N ARG A 376 -1.77 -19.90 -11.19
CA ARG A 376 -1.14 -20.33 -12.44
C ARG A 376 0.30 -20.77 -12.21
N GLU A 377 1.11 -19.99 -11.50
CA GLU A 377 2.48 -20.39 -11.16
C GLU A 377 2.54 -21.72 -10.39
N GLY A 378 1.58 -21.93 -9.47
CA GLY A 378 1.44 -23.19 -8.74
C GLY A 378 1.11 -24.37 -9.65
N LEU A 379 0.16 -24.17 -10.56
CA LEU A 379 -0.28 -25.15 -11.55
C LEU A 379 0.83 -25.49 -12.55
N THR A 380 1.55 -24.51 -13.09
CA THR A 380 2.65 -24.75 -14.03
C THR A 380 3.78 -25.56 -13.37
N ARG A 381 4.13 -25.25 -12.12
CA ARG A 381 5.12 -26.04 -11.36
C ARG A 381 4.62 -27.45 -11.07
N MET A 382 3.33 -27.59 -10.73
CA MET A 382 2.70 -28.89 -10.52
C MET A 382 2.75 -29.73 -11.80
N ALA A 383 2.33 -29.15 -12.93
CA ALA A 383 2.27 -29.82 -14.23
C ALA A 383 3.64 -30.35 -14.67
N ARG A 384 4.70 -29.55 -14.49
CA ARG A 384 6.08 -29.98 -14.79
C ARG A 384 6.52 -31.17 -13.93
N ILE A 385 6.25 -31.15 -12.62
CA ILE A 385 6.58 -32.26 -11.72
C ILE A 385 5.75 -33.50 -12.05
N ALA A 386 4.47 -33.31 -12.38
CA ALA A 386 3.58 -34.39 -12.79
C ALA A 386 4.07 -35.04 -14.09
N GLN A 387 4.57 -34.26 -15.05
CA GLN A 387 5.20 -34.72 -16.30
C GLN A 387 6.38 -35.68 -16.04
N ASP A 388 7.29 -35.28 -15.15
CA ASP A 388 8.46 -36.09 -14.80
C ASP A 388 8.05 -37.39 -14.08
N LYS A 389 7.07 -37.32 -13.18
CA LYS A 389 6.54 -38.50 -12.47
C LYS A 389 5.77 -39.45 -13.38
N LEU A 390 5.02 -38.92 -14.34
CA LEU A 390 4.24 -39.72 -15.30
C LEU A 390 5.16 -40.56 -16.21
N SER A 391 6.41 -40.14 -16.43
CA SER A 391 7.44 -40.95 -17.10
C SER A 391 7.73 -42.28 -16.38
N HIS A 392 7.53 -42.32 -15.06
CA HIS A 392 7.79 -43.46 -14.18
C HIS A 392 6.48 -44.11 -13.69
N TYR A 393 5.39 -43.92 -14.43
CA TYR A 393 4.08 -44.47 -14.12
C TYR A 393 4.09 -46.00 -14.07
N ASP A 394 3.54 -46.56 -12.99
CA ASP A 394 3.26 -47.99 -12.80
C ASP A 394 1.77 -48.28 -13.05
N PRO A 395 1.40 -49.07 -14.08
CA PRO A 395 0.02 -49.42 -14.41
C PRO A 395 -0.76 -50.12 -13.29
N GLU A 396 -0.09 -50.76 -12.34
CA GLU A 396 -0.76 -51.48 -11.25
C GLU A 396 -1.14 -50.55 -10.07
N ASP A 397 -0.64 -49.31 -10.05
CA ASP A 397 -0.89 -48.36 -8.97
C ASP A 397 -2.27 -47.71 -9.08
N LYS A 398 -3.21 -48.17 -8.23
CA LYS A 398 -4.58 -47.65 -8.13
C LYS A 398 -4.68 -46.21 -7.60
N ASP A 399 -3.60 -45.63 -7.07
CA ASP A 399 -3.57 -44.24 -6.57
C ASP A 399 -2.56 -43.36 -7.36
N ALA A 400 -2.17 -43.79 -8.56
CA ALA A 400 -1.17 -43.12 -9.38
C ALA A 400 -1.45 -41.61 -9.56
N ILE A 401 -2.70 -41.22 -9.88
CA ILE A 401 -3.06 -39.80 -10.08
C ILE A 401 -2.74 -38.96 -8.83
N ARG A 402 -3.10 -39.44 -7.63
CA ARG A 402 -2.89 -38.72 -6.36
C ARG A 402 -1.41 -38.60 -5.99
N ARG A 403 -0.58 -39.56 -6.43
CA ARG A 403 0.88 -39.51 -6.22
C ARG A 403 1.59 -38.61 -7.24
N ILE A 404 1.09 -38.58 -8.46
CA ILE A 404 1.63 -37.79 -9.57
C ILE A 404 1.29 -36.30 -9.37
N VAL A 405 0.00 -35.97 -9.21
CA VAL A 405 -0.49 -34.60 -9.03
C VAL A 405 -0.35 -34.18 -7.58
N SER A 406 0.56 -33.23 -7.31
CA SER A 406 0.86 -32.74 -5.96
C SER A 406 0.16 -31.41 -5.66
N ALA A 407 -0.68 -31.39 -4.63
CA ALA A 407 -1.29 -30.17 -4.09
C ALA A 407 -0.25 -29.17 -3.53
N ARG A 408 0.90 -29.67 -3.06
CA ARG A 408 1.87 -28.88 -2.29
C ARG A 408 2.41 -27.67 -3.05
N THR A 409 2.58 -27.77 -4.37
CA THR A 409 3.11 -26.66 -5.18
C THR A 409 2.10 -25.55 -5.37
N ILE A 410 0.80 -25.90 -5.49
CA ILE A 410 -0.28 -24.93 -5.63
C ILE A 410 -0.52 -24.24 -4.28
N GLN A 411 -0.65 -25.02 -3.20
CA GLN A 411 -0.76 -24.49 -1.84
C GLN A 411 0.41 -23.56 -1.48
N ALA A 412 1.65 -23.92 -1.87
CA ALA A 412 2.81 -23.07 -1.61
C ALA A 412 2.73 -21.71 -2.30
N SER A 413 2.24 -21.63 -3.55
CA SER A 413 2.01 -20.35 -4.24
C SER A 413 0.95 -19.50 -3.55
N MET A 414 -0.17 -20.12 -3.19
CA MET A 414 -1.27 -19.42 -2.52
C MET A 414 -0.82 -18.92 -1.15
N ASN A 415 -0.08 -19.74 -0.40
CA ASN A 415 0.49 -19.35 0.88
C ASN A 415 1.49 -18.19 0.73
N TYR A 416 2.29 -18.21 -0.35
CA TYR A 416 3.23 -17.14 -0.63
C TYR A 416 2.50 -15.80 -0.82
N LEU A 417 1.39 -15.78 -1.57
CA LEU A 417 0.60 -14.56 -1.80
C LEU A 417 -0.05 -14.05 -0.51
N PHE A 418 -0.81 -14.90 0.19
CA PHE A 418 -1.69 -14.46 1.28
C PHE A 418 -1.03 -14.35 2.65
N TYR A 419 0.01 -15.15 2.95
CA TYR A 419 0.62 -15.21 4.29
C TYR A 419 1.96 -14.48 4.37
N THR A 420 2.81 -14.62 3.34
CA THR A 420 4.17 -14.06 3.35
C THR A 420 4.38 -12.93 2.35
N GLY A 421 3.41 -12.71 1.46
CA GLY A 421 3.50 -11.78 0.34
C GLY A 421 3.45 -10.34 0.82
N ARG A 422 4.20 -9.45 0.17
CA ARG A 422 4.25 -8.02 0.56
C ARG A 422 2.95 -7.26 0.33
N LEU A 423 2.11 -7.76 -0.58
CA LEU A 423 0.84 -7.14 -0.96
C LEU A 423 -0.31 -7.58 -0.03
N SER A 424 -0.19 -8.74 0.63
CA SER A 424 -1.10 -9.13 1.70
C SER A 424 -0.64 -8.46 3.00
N GLN A 425 -1.41 -7.48 3.44
CA GLN A 425 -1.08 -6.66 4.61
C GLN A 425 -2.21 -6.78 5.62
N PHE A 426 -1.85 -6.73 6.91
CA PHE A 426 -2.85 -6.54 7.97
C PHE A 426 -3.68 -5.30 7.65
N LEU A 427 -4.99 -5.43 7.74
CA LEU A 427 -5.87 -4.30 7.47
C LEU A 427 -5.59 -3.19 8.49
N GLU A 428 -5.50 -1.96 8.00
CA GLU A 428 -5.42 -0.76 8.82
C GLU A 428 -6.85 -0.45 9.28
N GLN A 429 -7.17 -0.81 10.51
CA GLN A 429 -8.48 -0.74 11.16
C GLN A 429 -8.49 0.26 12.33
N THR A 430 -7.72 1.34 12.23
CA THR A 430 -7.82 2.43 13.22
C THR A 430 -9.21 3.05 13.18
N ASN A 431 -9.77 3.25 11.97
CA ASN A 431 -11.15 3.70 11.76
C ASN A 431 -11.65 3.29 10.36
N PRO A 432 -12.96 3.44 10.05
CA PRO A 432 -13.53 3.02 8.77
C PRO A 432 -12.93 3.68 7.52
N LEU A 433 -12.49 4.93 7.61
CA LEU A 433 -11.82 5.63 6.50
C LEU A 433 -10.44 5.03 6.22
N SER A 434 -9.69 4.70 7.28
CA SER A 434 -8.40 4.02 7.17
C SER A 434 -8.54 2.70 6.41
N GLU A 435 -9.53 1.88 6.77
CA GLU A 435 -9.79 0.61 6.09
C GLU A 435 -10.11 0.80 4.60
N LEU A 436 -11.01 1.74 4.28
CA LEU A 436 -11.44 1.99 2.91
C LEU A 436 -10.27 2.46 2.04
N THR A 437 -9.47 3.40 2.55
CA THR A 437 -8.29 3.91 1.82
C THR A 437 -7.23 2.84 1.64
N HIS A 438 -7.11 1.89 2.57
CA HIS A 438 -6.17 0.78 2.43
C HIS A 438 -6.60 -0.18 1.31
N LYS A 439 -7.89 -0.48 1.19
CA LYS A 439 -8.45 -1.31 0.09
C LYS A 439 -8.25 -0.66 -1.30
N ARG A 440 -8.25 0.67 -1.35
CA ARG A 440 -8.08 1.48 -2.58
C ARG A 440 -6.64 1.92 -2.85
N ARG A 441 -5.69 1.47 -2.03
CA ARG A 441 -4.27 1.81 -2.14
C ARG A 441 -3.67 1.19 -3.40
N LEU A 442 -2.84 1.97 -4.09
CA LEU A 442 -1.99 1.54 -5.19
C LEU A 442 -0.54 1.49 -4.71
N SER A 443 0.14 0.36 -4.90
CA SER A 443 1.54 0.20 -4.50
C SER A 443 2.44 -0.11 -5.69
N ALA A 444 3.48 0.69 -5.87
CA ALA A 444 4.58 0.41 -6.81
C ALA A 444 5.69 -0.48 -6.18
N LEU A 445 5.57 -0.83 -4.89
CA LEU A 445 6.63 -1.51 -4.11
C LEU A 445 6.68 -3.04 -4.31
N GLY A 446 5.81 -3.61 -5.15
CA GLY A 446 5.86 -5.03 -5.52
C GLY A 446 7.07 -5.34 -6.40
N SER A 447 7.26 -4.57 -7.47
CA SER A 447 8.38 -4.71 -8.41
C SER A 447 9.62 -3.88 -8.07
N LEU A 448 9.46 -2.83 -7.26
CA LEU A 448 10.53 -1.89 -6.89
C LEU A 448 10.74 -1.85 -5.37
N THR A 449 11.96 -1.56 -4.93
CA THR A 449 12.20 -1.20 -3.52
C THR A 449 12.27 0.31 -3.36
N ALA A 450 11.77 0.84 -2.24
CA ALA A 450 11.73 2.28 -1.99
C ALA A 450 13.10 2.96 -2.13
N ARG A 451 14.18 2.28 -1.75
CA ARG A 451 15.56 2.78 -1.86
C ARG A 451 16.09 2.87 -3.30
N ARG A 452 15.54 2.07 -4.22
CA ARG A 452 15.97 2.02 -5.63
C ARG A 452 15.06 2.83 -6.56
N ALA A 453 13.91 3.27 -6.07
CA ALA A 453 12.99 4.09 -6.85
C ALA A 453 13.61 5.47 -7.10
N LYS A 454 13.69 5.85 -8.37
CA LYS A 454 14.13 7.18 -8.78
C LYS A 454 13.08 8.25 -8.46
N ILE A 455 13.44 9.52 -8.61
CA ILE A 455 12.56 10.64 -8.25
C ILE A 455 11.37 10.77 -9.20
N GLU A 456 11.56 10.43 -10.48
CA GLU A 456 10.54 10.56 -11.53
C GLU A 456 9.31 9.69 -11.22
N ILE A 457 9.53 8.49 -10.67
CA ILE A 457 8.47 7.56 -10.28
C ILE A 457 7.64 8.08 -9.09
N ARG A 458 8.22 8.98 -8.29
CA ARG A 458 7.59 9.54 -7.09
C ARG A 458 6.79 10.82 -7.40
N ASP A 459 7.02 11.41 -8.56
CA ASP A 459 6.44 12.69 -8.92
C ASP A 459 4.98 12.54 -9.38
N VAL A 460 4.25 13.65 -9.38
CA VAL A 460 2.87 13.69 -9.85
C VAL A 460 2.86 13.97 -11.35
N HIS A 461 2.57 12.94 -12.14
CA HIS A 461 2.44 13.04 -13.59
C HIS A 461 1.02 13.50 -13.98
N ALA A 462 0.85 14.28 -15.06
CA ALA A 462 -0.49 14.81 -15.41
C ALA A 462 -1.52 13.74 -15.75
N SER A 463 -1.11 12.57 -16.23
CA SER A 463 -2.07 11.47 -16.44
C SER A 463 -2.67 10.92 -15.14
N HIS A 464 -2.15 11.28 -13.96
CA HIS A 464 -2.78 11.01 -12.67
C HIS A 464 -4.14 11.73 -12.52
N TYR A 465 -4.38 12.81 -13.25
CA TYR A 465 -5.63 13.58 -13.19
C TYR A 465 -6.85 12.66 -13.29
N ALA A 466 -7.77 12.79 -12.32
CA ALA A 466 -8.98 11.98 -12.19
C ALA A 466 -8.79 10.45 -12.04
N ARG A 467 -7.56 9.96 -11.87
CA ARG A 467 -7.21 8.53 -11.76
C ARG A 467 -6.54 8.17 -10.44
N ILE A 468 -5.51 8.95 -10.07
CA ILE A 468 -4.76 8.79 -8.83
C ILE A 468 -4.83 10.11 -8.08
N CYS A 469 -5.15 10.06 -6.79
CA CYS A 469 -5.19 11.25 -5.95
C CYS A 469 -3.76 11.82 -5.79
N PRO A 470 -3.54 13.11 -6.07
CA PRO A 470 -2.22 13.74 -5.90
C PRO A 470 -1.90 14.08 -4.43
N ILE A 471 -2.91 14.07 -3.55
CA ILE A 471 -2.80 14.49 -2.15
C ILE A 471 -2.57 13.27 -1.22
N GLU A 472 -3.21 12.13 -1.52
CA GLU A 472 -3.20 10.95 -0.67
C GLU A 472 -1.96 10.07 -0.91
N THR A 473 -0.88 10.39 -0.21
CA THR A 473 0.34 9.57 -0.15
C THR A 473 0.95 9.63 1.25
N PRO A 474 1.60 8.56 1.74
CA PRO A 474 2.40 8.63 2.96
C PRO A 474 3.54 9.64 2.84
N GLU A 475 3.86 10.29 3.96
CA GLU A 475 5.09 11.07 4.11
C GLU A 475 6.33 10.16 4.23
N GLY A 476 7.51 10.67 3.89
CA GLY A 476 8.78 9.96 4.06
C GLY A 476 9.18 9.08 2.87
N GLN A 477 9.80 7.92 3.13
CA GLN A 477 10.46 7.12 2.07
C GLN A 477 9.50 6.53 1.04
N ASN A 478 8.20 6.45 1.33
CA ASN A 478 7.20 5.86 0.44
C ASN A 478 6.40 6.90 -0.35
N ILE A 479 6.75 8.19 -0.25
CA ILE A 479 6.06 9.25 -1.01
C ILE A 479 6.05 8.96 -2.51
N GLY A 480 4.88 9.05 -3.13
CA GLY A 480 4.63 8.77 -4.55
C GLY A 480 4.66 7.28 -4.95
N LEU A 481 5.20 6.40 -4.10
CA LEU A 481 5.24 4.95 -4.35
C LEU A 481 4.01 4.22 -3.82
N ILE A 482 3.34 4.83 -2.84
CA ILE A 482 2.06 4.40 -2.31
C ILE A 482 1.08 5.54 -2.53
N THR A 483 0.11 5.33 -3.41
CA THR A 483 -0.90 6.32 -3.75
C THR A 483 -2.30 5.74 -3.56
N SER A 484 -3.33 6.52 -3.84
CA SER A 484 -4.74 6.14 -3.66
C SER A 484 -5.53 6.42 -4.94
N LEU A 485 -6.50 5.55 -5.26
CA LEU A 485 -7.41 5.75 -6.38
C LEU A 485 -8.29 6.99 -6.17
N ALA A 486 -8.37 7.86 -7.19
CA ALA A 486 -9.33 8.97 -7.20
C ALA A 486 -10.78 8.44 -7.16
N LEU A 487 -11.70 9.23 -6.61
CA LEU A 487 -13.08 8.80 -6.29
C LEU A 487 -13.81 8.11 -7.46
N HIS A 488 -13.69 8.70 -8.65
CA HIS A 488 -14.43 8.27 -9.84
C HIS A 488 -13.60 7.43 -10.82
N ALA A 489 -12.35 7.14 -10.46
CA ALA A 489 -11.48 6.30 -11.26
C ALA A 489 -12.03 4.87 -11.35
N ARG A 490 -11.84 4.23 -12.51
CA ARG A 490 -12.17 2.82 -12.73
C ARG A 490 -10.96 2.08 -13.28
N VAL A 491 -10.79 0.83 -12.89
CA VAL A 491 -9.86 -0.10 -13.55
C VAL A 491 -10.59 -0.87 -14.65
N ASN A 492 -10.13 -0.77 -15.90
CA ASN A 492 -10.74 -1.51 -17.01
C ASN A 492 -10.28 -2.99 -17.06
N ASP A 493 -10.82 -3.77 -18.00
CA ASP A 493 -10.54 -5.21 -18.10
C ASP A 493 -9.06 -5.55 -18.36
N PHE A 494 -8.29 -4.61 -18.91
CA PHE A 494 -6.85 -4.74 -19.13
C PHE A 494 -6.01 -4.23 -17.96
N GLY A 495 -6.65 -3.70 -16.91
CA GLY A 495 -6.00 -3.14 -15.73
C GLY A 495 -5.57 -1.67 -15.87
N PHE A 496 -5.90 -0.97 -16.96
CA PHE A 496 -5.58 0.46 -17.10
C PHE A 496 -6.59 1.32 -16.35
N LEU A 497 -6.12 2.46 -15.84
CA LEU A 497 -6.95 3.43 -15.14
C LEU A 497 -7.69 4.34 -16.13
N GLU A 498 -8.99 4.44 -15.94
CA GLU A 498 -9.88 5.29 -16.73
C GLU A 498 -10.56 6.35 -15.87
N ALA A 499 -10.78 7.52 -16.47
CA ALA A 499 -11.51 8.62 -15.87
C ALA A 499 -12.81 8.90 -16.65
N PRO A 500 -13.95 9.12 -15.97
CA PRO A 500 -15.21 9.47 -16.62
C PRO A 500 -15.33 10.97 -16.94
N TYR A 501 -15.80 11.29 -18.15
CA TYR A 501 -16.09 12.64 -18.59
C TYR A 501 -17.43 12.72 -19.32
N VAL A 502 -18.05 13.91 -19.35
CA VAL A 502 -19.33 14.16 -20.02
C VAL A 502 -19.09 14.72 -21.41
N VAL A 503 -19.70 14.11 -22.43
CA VAL A 503 -19.55 14.50 -23.84
C VAL A 503 -20.21 15.86 -24.10
N VAL A 504 -19.50 16.74 -24.81
CA VAL A 504 -20.02 18.00 -25.34
C VAL A 504 -20.18 17.90 -26.85
N LYS A 505 -21.31 18.37 -27.38
CA LYS A 505 -21.58 18.46 -28.83
C LYS A 505 -22.06 19.87 -29.17
N ASN A 506 -21.31 20.58 -30.01
CA ASN A 506 -21.63 21.94 -30.47
C ASN A 506 -21.97 22.90 -29.30
N GLY A 507 -21.12 22.93 -28.26
CA GLY A 507 -21.31 23.78 -27.08
C GLY A 507 -22.43 23.36 -26.11
N ARG A 508 -23.07 22.21 -26.36
CA ARG A 508 -24.08 21.62 -25.47
C ARG A 508 -23.54 20.39 -24.74
N VAL A 509 -23.60 20.42 -23.42
CA VAL A 509 -23.25 19.29 -22.55
C VAL A 509 -24.38 18.27 -22.59
N THR A 510 -24.08 17.05 -23.04
CA THR A 510 -25.10 16.05 -23.42
C THR A 510 -25.59 15.19 -22.26
N GLY A 511 -24.76 15.02 -21.22
CA GLY A 511 -24.99 14.08 -20.12
C GLY A 511 -24.56 12.64 -20.40
N GLU A 512 -24.11 12.34 -21.62
CA GLU A 512 -23.49 11.07 -21.96
C GLU A 512 -22.09 10.98 -21.31
N VAL A 513 -21.87 9.99 -20.44
CA VAL A 513 -20.58 9.78 -19.76
C VAL A 513 -19.74 8.79 -20.55
N ARG A 514 -18.49 9.16 -20.82
CA ARG A 514 -17.49 8.32 -21.46
C ARG A 514 -16.25 8.19 -20.57
N TYR A 515 -15.81 6.96 -20.37
CA TYR A 515 -14.55 6.65 -19.71
C TYR A 515 -13.40 6.72 -20.72
N LEU A 516 -12.32 7.43 -20.37
CA LEU A 516 -11.15 7.62 -21.21
C LEU A 516 -9.90 7.07 -20.51
N MET A 517 -9.07 6.33 -21.24
CA MET A 517 -7.70 6.03 -20.80
C MET A 517 -6.82 7.28 -20.89
N ALA A 518 -5.67 7.25 -20.22
CA ALA A 518 -4.75 8.37 -20.14
C ALA A 518 -4.28 8.88 -21.52
N ASP A 519 -4.03 7.98 -22.47
CA ASP A 519 -3.59 8.32 -23.82
C ASP A 519 -4.73 8.78 -24.73
N ASP A 520 -5.94 8.21 -24.59
CA ASP A 520 -7.14 8.69 -25.28
C ASP A 520 -7.47 10.13 -24.89
N GLU A 521 -7.36 10.45 -23.60
CA GLU A 521 -7.64 11.77 -23.04
C GLU A 521 -6.79 12.87 -23.71
N ARG A 522 -5.59 12.54 -24.18
CA ARG A 522 -4.66 13.52 -24.73
C ARG A 522 -5.16 14.24 -25.99
N GLN A 523 -6.11 13.62 -26.70
CA GLN A 523 -6.62 14.14 -27.97
C GLN A 523 -7.74 15.17 -27.78
N TYR A 524 -8.22 15.35 -26.55
CA TYR A 524 -9.42 16.13 -26.28
C TYR A 524 -9.15 17.39 -25.46
N ARG A 525 -10.07 18.34 -25.58
CA ARG A 525 -10.13 19.59 -24.81
C ARG A 525 -11.20 19.45 -23.74
N ILE A 526 -10.77 19.37 -22.48
CA ILE A 526 -11.64 19.04 -21.34
C ILE A 526 -11.83 20.27 -20.45
N ALA A 527 -13.08 20.67 -20.24
CA ALA A 527 -13.45 21.77 -19.35
C ALA A 527 -13.66 21.29 -17.90
N PRO A 528 -13.40 22.15 -16.89
CA PRO A 528 -13.58 21.79 -15.49
C PRO A 528 -15.06 21.62 -15.12
N GLY A 529 -15.32 20.87 -14.05
CA GLY A 529 -16.69 20.59 -13.58
C GLY A 529 -17.43 21.84 -13.05
N THR A 530 -16.70 22.91 -12.76
CA THR A 530 -17.21 24.17 -12.19
C THR A 530 -17.75 25.16 -13.23
N ILE A 531 -17.74 24.82 -14.52
CA ILE A 531 -18.27 25.71 -15.56
C ILE A 531 -19.78 25.95 -15.39
N THR A 532 -20.23 27.15 -15.78
CA THR A 532 -21.65 27.48 -15.69
C THR A 532 -22.43 26.95 -16.89
N ILE A 533 -23.40 26.07 -16.63
CA ILE A 533 -24.26 25.44 -17.64
C ILE A 533 -25.67 26.03 -17.55
N GLY A 534 -26.25 26.41 -18.69
CA GLY A 534 -27.65 26.82 -18.80
C GLY A 534 -28.64 25.67 -18.60
N LYS A 535 -29.91 26.00 -18.34
CA LYS A 535 -30.98 24.97 -18.21
C LYS A 535 -31.19 24.17 -19.50
N ASP A 536 -30.82 24.74 -20.64
CA ASP A 536 -30.83 24.10 -21.97
C ASP A 536 -29.61 23.20 -22.23
N GLY A 537 -28.67 23.13 -21.28
CA GLY A 537 -27.44 22.35 -21.38
C GLY A 537 -26.29 23.06 -22.10
N ARG A 538 -26.45 24.33 -22.51
CA ARG A 538 -25.38 25.09 -23.16
C ARG A 538 -24.43 25.72 -22.17
N ILE A 539 -23.15 25.79 -22.52
CA ILE A 539 -22.15 26.50 -21.73
C ILE A 539 -22.39 28.01 -21.87
N LYS A 540 -22.47 28.74 -20.75
CA LYS A 540 -22.81 30.17 -20.77
C LYS A 540 -21.64 31.08 -21.09
N ASN A 541 -20.42 30.67 -20.73
CA ASN A 541 -19.22 31.48 -20.91
C ASN A 541 -18.84 31.58 -22.40
N GLU A 542 -18.52 32.79 -22.88
CA GLU A 542 -18.07 33.00 -24.27
C GLU A 542 -16.73 32.33 -24.58
N ARG A 543 -15.86 32.25 -23.56
CA ARG A 543 -14.61 31.49 -23.60
C ARG A 543 -14.53 30.59 -22.37
N VAL A 544 -14.24 29.32 -22.62
CA VAL A 544 -14.20 28.26 -21.62
C VAL A 544 -12.75 27.85 -21.42
N GLN A 545 -12.32 27.79 -20.16
CA GLN A 545 -11.03 27.24 -19.81
C GLN A 545 -11.06 25.72 -20.04
N VAL A 546 -10.11 25.21 -20.81
CA VAL A 546 -9.95 23.79 -21.08
C VAL A 546 -8.52 23.36 -20.83
N ARG A 547 -8.35 22.15 -20.30
CA ARG A 547 -7.08 21.43 -20.31
C ARG A 547 -6.97 20.67 -21.62
N THR A 548 -5.78 20.73 -22.21
CA THR A 548 -5.41 19.90 -23.36
C THR A 548 -4.57 18.70 -22.90
N GLY A 549 -4.41 17.70 -23.76
CA GLY A 549 -3.59 16.54 -23.49
C GLY A 549 -2.09 16.75 -23.27
N LYS A 550 -1.59 17.97 -23.50
CA LYS A 550 -0.18 18.35 -23.32
C LYS A 550 0.02 19.24 -22.10
N GLU A 551 -0.87 19.13 -21.11
CA GLU A 551 -0.81 19.91 -19.87
C GLU A 551 -1.01 21.43 -20.05
N GLU A 552 -1.35 21.89 -21.25
CA GLU A 552 -1.62 23.30 -21.50
C GLU A 552 -3.07 23.64 -21.15
N VAL A 553 -3.23 24.77 -20.46
CA VAL A 553 -4.52 25.40 -20.20
C VAL A 553 -4.78 26.44 -21.28
N ARG A 554 -5.89 26.30 -22.00
CA ARG A 554 -6.30 27.21 -23.08
C ARG A 554 -7.73 27.72 -22.86
N PHE A 555 -8.06 28.86 -23.44
CA PHE A 555 -9.43 29.39 -23.46
C PHE A 555 -10.01 29.24 -24.86
N VAL A 556 -11.04 28.41 -25.01
CA VAL A 556 -11.66 28.09 -26.31
C VAL A 556 -13.14 28.51 -26.33
N PRO A 557 -13.73 28.74 -27.51
CA PRO A 557 -15.18 28.87 -27.63
C PRO A 557 -15.91 27.61 -27.13
N PRO A 558 -17.16 27.69 -26.65
CA PRO A 558 -17.94 26.52 -26.22
C PRO A 558 -18.03 25.40 -27.26
N GLU A 559 -18.05 25.74 -28.54
CA GLU A 559 -18.15 24.77 -29.65
C GLU A 559 -16.91 23.88 -29.79
N ASP A 560 -15.78 24.36 -29.28
CA ASP A 560 -14.49 23.68 -29.26
C ASP A 560 -14.25 22.86 -27.98
N VAL A 561 -15.21 22.81 -27.06
CA VAL A 561 -15.11 21.95 -25.88
C VAL A 561 -15.55 20.55 -26.28
N ASP A 562 -14.70 19.55 -26.04
CA ASP A 562 -15.00 18.16 -26.37
C ASP A 562 -15.66 17.42 -25.18
N PHE A 563 -15.18 17.71 -23.96
CA PHE A 563 -15.66 17.09 -22.72
C PHE A 563 -15.73 18.07 -21.54
N VAL A 564 -16.53 17.71 -20.53
CA VAL A 564 -16.59 18.38 -19.21
C VAL A 564 -16.38 17.31 -18.12
N GLU A 565 -15.69 17.66 -17.05
CA GLU A 565 -15.60 16.80 -15.87
C GLU A 565 -16.98 16.49 -15.27
N ILE A 566 -17.14 15.27 -14.75
CA ILE A 566 -18.42 14.82 -14.17
C ILE A 566 -18.77 15.50 -12.83
N ALA A 567 -17.76 15.95 -12.09
CA ALA A 567 -17.87 16.60 -10.78
C ALA A 567 -16.54 17.30 -10.44
N PRO A 568 -16.56 18.37 -9.61
CA PRO A 568 -15.34 19.08 -9.19
C PRO A 568 -14.35 18.22 -8.37
N ASP A 569 -14.86 17.26 -7.59
CA ASP A 569 -14.07 16.37 -6.72
C ASP A 569 -13.46 15.17 -7.47
N ILE A 570 -13.51 15.14 -8.80
CA ILE A 570 -13.01 14.05 -9.63
C ILE A 570 -11.52 13.74 -9.40
N ILE A 571 -10.72 14.74 -9.01
CA ILE A 571 -9.26 14.62 -8.87
C ILE A 571 -8.80 14.05 -7.52
N VAL A 572 -9.66 14.04 -6.51
CA VAL A 572 -9.27 13.68 -5.14
C VAL A 572 -9.67 12.24 -4.79
N GLY A 573 -8.99 11.68 -3.79
CA GLY A 573 -9.32 10.39 -3.18
C GLY A 573 -10.33 10.55 -2.06
N ALA A 574 -10.66 9.43 -1.39
CA ALA A 574 -11.72 9.40 -0.39
C ALA A 574 -11.44 10.26 0.86
N SER A 575 -10.20 10.27 1.37
CA SER A 575 -9.82 11.05 2.56
C SER A 575 -9.74 12.54 2.26
N ALA A 576 -9.13 12.92 1.13
CA ALA A 576 -9.01 14.31 0.72
C ALA A 576 -10.39 14.91 0.41
N ALA A 577 -11.31 14.12 -0.13
CA ALA A 577 -12.67 14.57 -0.43
C ALA A 577 -13.56 14.80 0.81
N LEU A 578 -13.11 14.41 2.02
CA LEU A 578 -13.80 14.67 3.28
C LEU A 578 -13.31 15.95 3.99
N ILE A 579 -12.36 16.66 3.40
CA ILE A 579 -11.85 17.94 3.90
C ILE A 579 -12.69 19.06 3.27
N PRO A 580 -13.57 19.75 4.02
CA PRO A 580 -14.28 20.91 3.49
C PRO A 580 -13.27 22.02 3.21
N PHE A 581 -13.54 22.92 2.25
CA PHE A 581 -12.64 24.06 1.95
C PHE A 581 -11.20 23.64 1.57
N LEU A 582 -11.03 22.45 0.98
CA LEU A 582 -9.74 21.93 0.54
C LEU A 582 -9.02 22.90 -0.42
N GLU A 583 -9.78 23.64 -1.22
CA GLU A 583 -9.30 24.68 -2.13
C GLU A 583 -8.57 25.84 -1.45
N HIS A 584 -8.68 25.97 -0.12
CA HIS A 584 -8.06 27.02 0.68
C HIS A 584 -6.87 26.53 1.52
N ASP A 585 -6.46 25.28 1.34
CA ASP A 585 -5.31 24.68 2.02
C ASP A 585 -4.14 24.45 1.07
N ASP A 586 -2.92 24.71 1.54
CA ASP A 586 -1.71 24.24 0.86
C ASP A 586 -1.74 22.70 0.70
N ALA A 587 -1.24 22.22 -0.44
CA ALA A 587 -1.28 20.81 -0.78
C ALA A 587 -0.57 19.90 0.27
N ASN A 588 0.50 20.39 0.91
CA ASN A 588 1.16 19.63 1.96
C ASN A 588 0.29 19.51 3.22
N ARG A 589 -0.50 20.55 3.53
CA ARG A 589 -1.44 20.52 4.66
C ARG A 589 -2.63 19.64 4.39
N ALA A 590 -3.16 19.68 3.16
CA ALA A 590 -4.16 18.75 2.69
C ALA A 590 -3.69 17.29 2.80
N LEU A 591 -2.45 16.99 2.38
CA LEU A 591 -1.83 15.65 2.50
C LEU A 591 -1.76 15.21 3.96
N MET A 592 -1.27 16.09 4.83
CA MET A 592 -1.21 15.84 6.26
C MET A 592 -2.60 15.61 6.86
N GLY A 593 -3.59 16.42 6.48
CA GLY A 593 -4.98 16.29 6.91
C GLY A 593 -5.61 14.95 6.50
N ALA A 594 -5.45 14.55 5.25
CA ALA A 594 -5.89 13.25 4.74
C ALA A 594 -5.22 12.08 5.48
N ASN A 595 -3.93 12.21 5.81
CA ASN A 595 -3.18 11.21 6.57
C ASN A 595 -3.62 11.14 8.04
N MET A 596 -3.86 12.28 8.68
CA MET A 596 -4.29 12.34 10.09
C MET A 596 -5.70 11.81 10.30
N GLN A 597 -6.61 12.01 9.35
CA GLN A 597 -7.95 11.41 9.40
C GLN A 597 -7.88 9.88 9.50
N ARG A 598 -6.91 9.22 8.85
CA ARG A 598 -6.71 7.76 8.94
C ARG A 598 -6.14 7.30 10.28
N GLN A 599 -5.48 8.20 11.01
CA GLN A 599 -4.90 7.94 12.34
C GLN A 599 -5.86 8.28 13.48
N ALA A 600 -7.06 8.78 13.17
CA ALA A 600 -8.05 9.16 14.17
C ALA A 600 -8.59 7.91 14.87
N VAL A 601 -8.45 7.84 16.20
CA VAL A 601 -9.00 6.74 16.99
C VAL A 601 -10.48 6.96 17.26
N PRO A 602 -11.30 5.89 17.31
CA PRO A 602 -12.71 6.02 17.64
C PRO A 602 -12.88 6.59 19.04
N VAL A 603 -13.61 7.70 19.14
CA VAL A 603 -14.01 8.29 20.42
C VAL A 603 -15.28 7.62 20.92
N LEU A 604 -15.50 7.65 22.24
CA LEU A 604 -16.66 7.01 22.88
C LEU A 604 -18.00 7.62 22.44
N ARG A 605 -17.99 8.92 22.13
CA ARG A 605 -19.17 9.70 21.72
C ARG A 605 -18.86 10.45 20.42
N PRO A 606 -18.82 9.74 19.28
CA PRO A 606 -18.56 10.38 18.00
C PRO A 606 -19.75 11.27 17.63
N GLU A 607 -19.48 12.35 16.91
CA GLU A 607 -20.49 13.24 16.35
C GLU A 607 -20.29 13.36 14.85
N SER A 608 -21.38 13.38 14.08
CA SER A 608 -21.30 13.74 12.67
C SER A 608 -20.74 15.17 12.54
N PRO A 609 -19.83 15.43 11.59
CA PRO A 609 -19.26 16.76 11.42
C PRO A 609 -20.35 17.76 11.05
N LEU A 610 -20.43 18.92 11.72
CA LEU A 610 -21.40 19.95 11.36
C LEU A 610 -21.15 20.47 9.94
N VAL A 611 -19.87 20.65 9.59
CA VAL A 611 -19.42 20.99 8.24
C VAL A 611 -18.85 19.74 7.56
N GLY A 612 -19.63 19.13 6.69
CA GLY A 612 -19.19 17.99 5.86
C GLY A 612 -18.89 18.40 4.43
N THR A 613 -18.64 17.42 3.57
CA THR A 613 -18.58 17.58 2.10
C THR A 613 -19.75 16.90 1.40
N GLY A 614 -20.51 16.05 2.11
CA GLY A 614 -21.61 15.25 1.58
C GLY A 614 -21.20 13.82 1.19
N LEU A 615 -19.92 13.47 1.35
CA LEU A 615 -19.40 12.12 1.08
C LEU A 615 -19.34 11.22 2.32
N GLU A 616 -19.57 11.77 3.52
CA GLU A 616 -19.47 11.05 4.80
C GLU A 616 -20.34 9.79 4.81
N GLY A 617 -21.60 9.91 4.36
CA GLY A 617 -22.53 8.79 4.30
C GLY A 617 -22.17 7.72 3.26
N LYS A 618 -21.44 8.10 2.21
CA LYS A 618 -20.98 7.14 1.20
C LYS A 618 -19.73 6.40 1.69
N VAL A 619 -18.79 7.11 2.29
CA VAL A 619 -17.56 6.52 2.85
C VAL A 619 -17.89 5.55 3.98
N ALA A 620 -18.81 5.91 4.88
CA ALA A 620 -19.24 5.02 5.97
C ALA A 620 -19.80 3.70 5.43
N ARG A 621 -20.70 3.77 4.44
CA ARG A 621 -21.33 2.59 3.82
C ARG A 621 -20.34 1.74 3.04
N ASP A 622 -19.55 2.35 2.14
CA ASP A 622 -18.64 1.62 1.27
C ASP A 622 -17.41 1.07 2.00
N SER A 623 -17.09 1.56 3.20
CA SER A 623 -16.04 0.97 4.06
C SER A 623 -16.40 -0.45 4.54
N GLY A 624 -17.71 -0.75 4.63
CA GLY A 624 -18.24 -1.96 5.24
C GLY A 624 -18.24 -1.95 6.77
N ALA A 625 -18.04 -0.80 7.41
CA ALA A 625 -18.12 -0.67 8.87
C ALA A 625 -19.56 -0.56 9.37
N THR A 626 -20.44 0.11 8.62
CA THR A 626 -21.89 0.11 8.87
C THR A 626 -22.50 -1.18 8.35
N LEU A 627 -23.43 -1.76 9.11
CA LEU A 627 -24.18 -2.93 8.67
C LEU A 627 -25.33 -2.50 7.76
N LEU A 628 -25.42 -3.05 6.56
CA LEU A 628 -26.46 -2.71 5.58
C LEU A 628 -27.48 -3.83 5.42
N ALA A 629 -28.71 -3.48 5.09
CA ALA A 629 -29.75 -4.45 4.74
C ALA A 629 -29.46 -5.07 3.36
N ASP A 630 -29.49 -6.39 3.26
CA ASP A 630 -29.26 -7.08 1.98
C ASP A 630 -30.52 -7.17 1.11
N GLU A 631 -31.69 -7.08 1.74
CA GLU A 631 -33.00 -7.18 1.10
C GLU A 631 -34.02 -6.24 1.74
N ASP A 632 -35.08 -5.97 1.00
CA ASP A 632 -36.23 -5.23 1.50
C ASP A 632 -36.99 -6.06 2.53
N GLY A 633 -37.37 -5.47 3.65
CA GLY A 633 -38.10 -6.19 4.70
C GLY A 633 -38.53 -5.31 5.86
N VAL A 634 -39.05 -5.97 6.90
CA VAL A 634 -39.44 -5.33 8.16
C VAL A 634 -38.57 -5.86 9.27
N VAL A 635 -38.03 -4.97 10.09
CA VAL A 635 -37.22 -5.33 11.26
C VAL A 635 -38.13 -5.97 12.31
N THR A 636 -37.92 -7.25 12.61
CA THR A 636 -38.72 -8.00 13.58
C THR A 636 -38.10 -8.07 14.96
N TYR A 637 -36.78 -7.93 15.06
CA TYR A 637 -36.04 -8.01 16.33
C TYR A 637 -34.76 -7.18 16.27
N VAL A 638 -34.44 -6.50 17.38
CA VAL A 638 -33.22 -5.70 17.55
C VAL A 638 -32.71 -5.86 18.98
N ASP A 639 -31.43 -6.22 19.13
CA ASP A 639 -30.67 -6.08 20.37
C ASP A 639 -29.21 -5.67 20.08
N ALA A 640 -28.36 -5.67 21.11
CA ALA A 640 -26.95 -5.30 20.99
C ALA A 640 -26.06 -6.36 20.32
N GLN A 641 -26.59 -7.54 19.98
CA GLN A 641 -25.85 -8.65 19.38
C GLN A 641 -26.32 -8.99 17.98
N ARG A 642 -27.61 -8.76 17.66
CA ARG A 642 -28.19 -9.10 16.37
C ARG A 642 -29.41 -8.26 16.00
N ILE A 643 -29.65 -8.20 14.69
CA ILE A 643 -30.84 -7.62 14.07
C ILE A 643 -31.49 -8.69 13.19
N GLU A 644 -32.81 -8.84 13.25
CA GLU A 644 -33.55 -9.76 12.39
C GLU A 644 -34.47 -8.97 11.45
N VAL A 645 -34.32 -9.21 10.15
CA VAL A 645 -35.14 -8.59 9.10
C VAL A 645 -35.96 -9.67 8.41
N LYS A 646 -37.28 -9.51 8.45
CA LYS A 646 -38.21 -10.41 7.76
C LYS A 646 -38.40 -9.92 6.33
N GLY A 647 -37.74 -10.59 5.38
CA GLY A 647 -37.91 -10.39 3.96
C GLY A 647 -39.16 -11.10 3.41
N LYS A 648 -39.23 -11.20 2.08
CA LYS A 648 -40.35 -11.88 1.39
C LYS A 648 -40.31 -13.41 1.49
N LYS A 649 -39.11 -14.00 1.56
CA LYS A 649 -38.90 -15.46 1.53
C LYS A 649 -38.48 -16.02 2.88
N GLU A 650 -37.55 -15.35 3.56
CA GLU A 650 -36.97 -15.81 4.81
C GLU A 650 -36.73 -14.63 5.77
N THR A 651 -36.47 -14.97 7.04
CA THR A 651 -35.99 -13.99 8.03
C THR A 651 -34.47 -14.08 8.05
N LYS A 652 -33.80 -12.97 7.76
CA LYS A 652 -32.34 -12.89 7.78
C LYS A 652 -31.84 -12.35 9.11
N VAL A 653 -30.84 -13.01 9.67
CA VAL A 653 -30.21 -12.65 10.95
C VAL A 653 -28.87 -11.99 10.69
N TYR A 654 -28.72 -10.77 11.17
CA TYR A 654 -27.51 -9.96 11.08
C TYR A 654 -26.81 -9.95 12.44
N ARG A 655 -25.58 -10.45 12.52
CA ARG A 655 -24.76 -10.39 13.75
C ARG A 655 -24.03 -9.05 13.83
N LEU A 656 -23.99 -8.45 15.02
CA LEU A 656 -23.31 -7.20 15.30
C LEU A 656 -21.92 -7.44 15.89
N LEU A 657 -20.95 -6.60 15.52
CA LEU A 657 -19.67 -6.53 16.21
C LEU A 657 -19.85 -5.91 17.59
N ASN A 658 -19.36 -6.58 18.65
CA ASN A 658 -19.58 -6.12 20.02
C ASN A 658 -18.30 -6.22 20.86
N TYR A 659 -17.62 -5.09 21.08
CA TYR A 659 -16.34 -5.01 21.82
C TYR A 659 -15.28 -5.95 21.25
N GLU A 660 -15.20 -6.03 19.92
CA GLU A 660 -14.16 -6.80 19.24
C GLU A 660 -12.88 -5.96 19.12
N ARG A 661 -11.74 -6.65 19.15
CA ARG A 661 -10.41 -6.03 18.98
C ARG A 661 -10.15 -5.73 17.50
N SER A 662 -9.71 -4.52 17.19
CA SER A 662 -9.15 -4.20 15.86
C SER A 662 -7.67 -4.58 15.76
N ASN A 663 -7.13 -4.69 14.54
CA ASN A 663 -5.69 -4.95 14.32
C ASN A 663 -4.75 -3.93 14.99
N GLN A 664 -5.22 -2.70 15.26
CA GLN A 664 -4.46 -1.62 15.92
C GLN A 664 -4.86 -1.45 17.40
N ASP A 665 -5.42 -2.50 18.01
CA ASP A 665 -5.83 -2.52 19.41
C ASP A 665 -6.88 -1.44 19.78
N THR A 666 -7.64 -0.97 18.80
CA THR A 666 -8.83 -0.12 19.02
C THR A 666 -10.09 -1.01 19.11
N ILE A 667 -11.24 -0.38 19.34
CA ILE A 667 -12.53 -1.08 19.42
C ILE A 667 -13.22 -1.19 18.05
N LEU A 668 -13.73 -2.38 17.74
CA LEU A 668 -14.73 -2.63 16.71
C LEU A 668 -16.07 -2.91 17.40
N HIS A 669 -17.04 -2.02 17.19
CA HIS A 669 -18.35 -2.12 17.84
C HIS A 669 -19.43 -1.50 16.96
N GLN A 670 -20.60 -2.11 16.94
CA GLN A 670 -21.75 -1.65 16.18
C GLN A 670 -22.97 -1.39 17.07
N TYR A 671 -23.66 -0.29 16.78
CA TYR A 671 -24.88 0.13 17.47
C TYR A 671 -26.07 -0.01 16.52
N PRO A 672 -27.18 -0.64 16.92
CA PRO A 672 -28.38 -0.67 16.10
C PRO A 672 -28.88 0.74 15.78
N ALA A 673 -29.05 1.04 14.50
CA ALA A 673 -29.60 2.31 14.01
C ALA A 673 -31.12 2.23 13.78
N VAL A 674 -31.65 1.02 13.62
CA VAL A 674 -33.07 0.73 13.39
C VAL A 674 -33.79 0.26 14.65
N ARG A 675 -35.12 0.34 14.64
CA ARG A 675 -36.01 -0.15 15.69
C ARG A 675 -36.91 -1.27 15.15
N THR A 676 -37.40 -2.11 16.05
CA THR A 676 -38.41 -3.12 15.71
C THR A 676 -39.65 -2.46 15.11
N GLY A 677 -40.08 -2.95 13.94
CA GLY A 677 -41.19 -2.42 13.17
C GLY A 677 -40.80 -1.49 12.02
N ASP A 678 -39.53 -1.08 11.94
CA ASP A 678 -39.05 -0.24 10.83
C ASP A 678 -39.06 -1.01 9.51
N ASN A 679 -39.46 -0.32 8.44
CA ASN A 679 -39.37 -0.83 7.07
C ASN A 679 -38.01 -0.43 6.49
N VAL A 680 -37.23 -1.42 6.07
CA VAL A 680 -35.89 -1.20 5.50
C VAL A 680 -35.87 -1.66 4.04
N LYS A 681 -35.12 -0.93 3.22
CA LYS A 681 -34.81 -1.32 1.84
C LYS A 681 -33.39 -1.85 1.77
N ARG A 682 -33.10 -2.64 0.73
CA ARG A 682 -31.74 -3.06 0.42
C ARG A 682 -30.80 -1.84 0.34
N GLY A 683 -29.73 -1.88 1.13
CA GLY A 683 -28.72 -0.82 1.23
C GLY A 683 -28.99 0.22 2.33
N ASP A 684 -30.12 0.15 3.05
CA ASP A 684 -30.36 0.96 4.23
C ASP A 684 -29.46 0.52 5.39
N VAL A 685 -29.06 1.47 6.24
CA VAL A 685 -28.19 1.21 7.40
C VAL A 685 -29.02 0.56 8.51
N LEU A 686 -28.62 -0.64 8.91
CA LEU A 686 -29.19 -1.37 10.05
C LEU A 686 -28.45 -1.05 11.35
N ALA A 687 -27.12 -0.89 11.28
CA ALA A 687 -26.30 -0.57 12.44
C ALA A 687 -25.15 0.38 12.06
N ASP A 688 -24.92 1.36 12.92
CA ASP A 688 -23.77 2.26 12.89
C ASP A 688 -22.55 1.60 13.53
N SER A 689 -21.36 2.07 13.17
CA SER A 689 -20.09 1.63 13.74
C SER A 689 -19.64 2.55 14.88
N GLN A 690 -18.50 2.23 15.51
CA GLN A 690 -17.85 3.09 16.50
C GLN A 690 -17.41 4.47 15.97
N SER A 691 -17.48 4.68 14.65
CA SER A 691 -17.13 5.95 14.00
C SER A 691 -18.14 6.31 12.91
N SER A 692 -19.43 5.98 13.13
CA SER A 692 -20.52 6.51 12.32
C SER A 692 -21.73 6.85 13.18
N VAL A 693 -22.50 7.84 12.73
CA VAL A 693 -23.74 8.28 13.37
C VAL A 693 -24.76 8.58 12.26
N ASP A 694 -25.94 7.97 12.37
CA ASP A 694 -27.02 8.06 11.38
C ASP A 694 -26.57 7.70 9.96
N GLY A 695 -25.65 6.73 9.85
CA GLY A 695 -25.08 6.27 8.59
C GLY A 695 -24.05 7.21 7.96
N GLU A 696 -23.62 8.27 8.65
CA GLU A 696 -22.53 9.17 8.24
C GLU A 696 -21.24 8.89 9.01
N LEU A 697 -20.09 9.07 8.34
CA LEU A 697 -18.79 8.92 8.98
C LEU A 697 -18.58 10.00 10.05
N ALA A 698 -18.26 9.56 11.28
CA ALA A 698 -18.05 10.39 12.45
C ALA A 698 -16.73 9.99 13.14
N LEU A 699 -15.61 10.58 12.72
CA LEU A 699 -14.26 10.27 13.22
C LEU A 699 -13.89 11.00 14.52
N GLY A 700 -14.63 12.05 14.89
CA GLY A 700 -14.31 12.94 16.00
C GLY A 700 -15.54 13.68 16.53
N THR A 701 -15.32 14.91 16.99
CA THR A 701 -16.35 15.71 17.67
C THR A 701 -16.26 17.20 17.30
N ASN A 702 -17.39 17.90 17.36
CA ASN A 702 -17.48 19.33 17.04
C ASN A 702 -17.21 20.14 18.33
N LEU A 703 -16.13 20.94 18.34
CA LEU A 703 -15.69 21.69 19.52
C LEU A 703 -15.67 23.19 19.27
N LEU A 704 -16.01 23.98 20.29
CA LEU A 704 -15.91 25.44 20.24
C LEU A 704 -14.46 25.88 20.43
N VAL A 705 -13.85 26.41 19.37
CA VAL A 705 -12.44 26.78 19.30
C VAL A 705 -12.26 28.29 19.26
N GLY A 706 -11.30 28.82 20.03
CA GLY A 706 -10.80 30.19 19.90
C GLY A 706 -9.37 30.25 19.41
N PHE A 707 -9.07 31.21 18.51
CA PHE A 707 -7.73 31.43 17.96
C PHE A 707 -7.05 32.64 18.63
N LEU A 708 -6.37 32.40 19.76
CA LEU A 708 -5.63 33.42 20.51
C LEU A 708 -4.37 32.85 21.14
N PRO A 709 -3.27 33.60 21.29
CA PRO A 709 -2.19 33.22 22.19
C PRO A 709 -2.70 33.21 23.63
N PHE A 710 -2.37 32.18 24.41
CA PHE A 710 -2.88 32.03 25.77
C PHE A 710 -1.79 31.57 26.74
N GLU A 711 -1.26 32.51 27.53
CA GLU A 711 -0.23 32.33 28.58
C GLU A 711 1.01 31.50 28.18
N GLY A 712 1.28 31.34 26.88
CA GLY A 712 2.32 30.46 26.36
C GLY A 712 1.98 28.97 26.41
N TYR A 713 0.81 28.58 26.94
CA TYR A 713 0.37 27.18 26.95
C TYR A 713 0.14 26.62 25.54
N ASN A 714 -0.20 27.47 24.58
CA ASN A 714 -0.33 27.10 23.17
C ASN A 714 0.87 27.56 22.32
N TYR A 715 2.07 27.64 22.89
CA TYR A 715 3.29 27.92 22.14
C TYR A 715 3.53 26.85 21.05
N GLU A 716 4.04 27.25 19.89
CA GLU A 716 4.14 26.42 18.67
C GLU A 716 2.77 25.82 18.29
N ASP A 717 2.66 24.49 18.42
CA ASP A 717 1.49 23.68 18.10
C ASP A 717 0.82 23.11 19.35
N ALA A 718 1.14 23.63 20.53
CA ALA A 718 0.49 23.18 21.74
C ALA A 718 -0.98 23.60 21.78
N ILE A 719 -1.81 22.78 22.43
CA ILE A 719 -3.25 22.98 22.56
C ILE A 719 -3.62 23.10 24.04
N VAL A 720 -4.51 24.04 24.35
CA VAL A 720 -5.17 24.13 25.66
C VAL A 720 -6.56 23.52 25.56
N LEU A 721 -6.90 22.65 26.50
CA LEU A 721 -8.16 21.92 26.54
C LEU A 721 -8.96 22.31 27.79
N SER A 722 -10.27 22.47 27.65
CA SER A 722 -11.16 22.61 28.81
C SER A 722 -11.34 21.28 29.55
N GLU A 723 -11.30 21.32 30.89
CA GLU A 723 -11.58 20.17 31.76
C GLU A 723 -13.01 19.62 31.54
N ARG A 724 -13.94 20.47 31.06
CA ARG A 724 -15.29 20.07 30.65
C ARG A 724 -15.27 18.86 29.73
N LEU A 725 -14.37 18.84 28.74
CA LEU A 725 -14.25 17.75 27.77
C LEU A 725 -13.79 16.43 28.41
N VAL A 726 -12.94 16.51 29.43
CA VAL A 726 -12.48 15.36 30.21
C VAL A 726 -13.62 14.83 31.08
N ARG A 727 -14.34 15.73 31.77
CA ARG A 727 -15.49 15.40 32.63
C ARG A 727 -16.62 14.73 31.85
N GLU A 728 -16.93 15.24 30.66
CA GLU A 728 -17.97 14.74 29.78
C GLU A 728 -17.55 13.54 28.93
N ASN A 729 -16.25 13.20 28.94
CA ASN A 729 -15.66 12.07 28.24
C ASN A 729 -15.82 12.15 26.71
N ARG A 730 -15.78 13.37 26.14
CA ARG A 730 -16.03 13.60 24.70
C ARG A 730 -14.93 13.04 23.79
N LEU A 731 -13.68 13.01 24.30
CA LEU A 731 -12.49 12.55 23.56
C LEU A 731 -11.88 11.27 24.15
N ASP A 732 -12.63 10.55 24.97
CA ASP A 732 -12.17 9.26 25.51
C ASP A 732 -12.21 8.18 24.43
N SER A 733 -11.27 7.25 24.47
CA SER A 733 -11.22 6.10 23.54
C SER A 733 -11.14 4.78 24.31
N ILE A 734 -11.59 3.68 23.69
CA ILE A 734 -11.46 2.33 24.23
C ILE A 734 -10.41 1.58 23.42
N HIS A 735 -9.48 0.94 24.11
CA HIS A 735 -8.44 0.11 23.52
C HIS A 735 -8.56 -1.31 24.06
N ILE A 736 -8.42 -2.30 23.17
CA ILE A 736 -8.54 -3.72 23.53
C ILE A 736 -7.23 -4.39 23.17
N GLN A 737 -6.53 -4.88 24.20
CA GLN A 737 -5.27 -5.58 24.05
C GLN A 737 -5.48 -7.08 24.22
N GLU A 738 -4.77 -7.86 23.41
CA GLU A 738 -4.73 -9.31 23.49
C GLU A 738 -3.39 -9.74 24.12
N PHE A 739 -3.46 -10.49 25.20
CA PHE A 739 -2.31 -11.12 25.81
C PHE A 739 -2.42 -12.64 25.67
N GLU A 740 -1.38 -13.26 25.12
CA GLU A 740 -1.34 -14.71 24.95
C GLU A 740 -0.30 -15.37 25.84
N VAL A 741 -0.60 -16.58 26.30
CA VAL A 741 0.36 -17.47 26.95
C VAL A 741 0.23 -18.88 26.40
N ARG A 742 1.37 -19.46 26.08
CA ARG A 742 1.51 -20.82 25.54
C ARG A 742 2.11 -21.73 26.60
N ALA A 743 1.56 -22.94 26.72
CA ALA A 743 2.11 -24.04 27.49
C ALA A 743 2.76 -25.04 26.51
N GLU A 744 4.09 -25.09 26.53
CA GLU A 744 4.89 -25.83 25.56
C GLU A 744 5.51 -27.10 26.15
N GLU A 745 5.80 -28.06 25.28
CA GLU A 745 6.59 -29.23 25.63
C GLU A 745 8.09 -28.87 25.66
N THR A 746 8.68 -28.83 26.86
CA THR A 746 10.12 -28.57 27.00
C THR A 746 10.89 -29.87 27.16
N LYS A 747 12.22 -29.82 26.95
CA LYS A 747 13.10 -30.99 27.19
C LYS A 747 13.09 -31.50 28.63
N LEU A 748 12.71 -30.65 29.60
CA LEU A 748 12.67 -30.98 31.03
C LEU A 748 11.28 -31.45 31.49
N GLY A 749 10.27 -31.38 30.61
CA GLY A 749 8.87 -31.67 30.89
C GLY A 749 7.93 -30.61 30.30
N PRO A 750 6.62 -30.86 30.33
CA PRO A 750 5.62 -29.90 29.86
C PRO A 750 5.55 -28.68 30.79
N GLU A 751 5.35 -27.49 30.20
CA GLU A 751 4.85 -26.34 30.95
C GLU A 751 3.36 -26.54 31.26
N GLU A 752 2.92 -26.03 32.41
CA GLU A 752 1.54 -26.19 32.87
C GLU A 752 0.92 -24.83 33.21
N ILE A 753 -0.35 -24.65 32.79
CA ILE A 753 -1.20 -23.55 33.22
C ILE A 753 -1.96 -24.02 34.45
N THR A 754 -1.74 -23.35 35.58
CA THR A 754 -2.26 -23.79 36.88
C THR A 754 -2.40 -22.65 37.87
N ALA A 755 -3.33 -22.81 38.82
CA ALA A 755 -3.48 -21.91 39.97
C ALA A 755 -2.40 -22.12 41.05
N ASP A 756 -1.71 -23.25 41.07
CA ASP A 756 -0.67 -23.55 42.06
C ASP A 756 0.69 -22.98 41.63
N ILE A 757 0.86 -21.67 41.84
CA ILE A 757 2.03 -20.91 41.37
C ILE A 757 3.01 -20.68 42.53
N PRO A 758 4.31 -21.05 42.40
CA PRO A 758 5.28 -20.84 43.45
C PRO A 758 5.56 -19.36 43.70
N ASN A 759 5.79 -19.01 44.97
CA ASN A 759 6.20 -17.68 45.43
C ASN A 759 5.22 -16.55 45.10
N ILE A 760 3.92 -16.85 44.97
CA ILE A 760 2.85 -15.85 44.86
C ILE A 760 2.00 -15.82 46.13
N SER A 761 1.59 -14.63 46.58
CA SER A 761 0.68 -14.46 47.72
C SER A 761 -0.75 -14.86 47.36
N ARG A 762 -1.53 -15.35 48.34
CA ARG A 762 -2.95 -15.71 48.11
C ARG A 762 -3.79 -14.54 47.60
N GLU A 763 -3.44 -13.31 47.97
CA GLU A 763 -4.13 -12.11 47.50
C GLU A 763 -3.96 -11.89 45.99
N ALA A 764 -2.77 -12.14 45.44
CA ALA A 764 -2.50 -12.02 44.01
C ALA A 764 -3.18 -13.12 43.16
N LEU A 765 -3.62 -14.22 43.79
CA LEU A 765 -4.34 -15.31 43.14
C LEU A 765 -5.87 -15.15 43.21
N ARG A 766 -6.40 -14.16 43.95
CA ARG A 766 -7.85 -14.02 44.23
C ARG A 766 -8.71 -13.93 42.96
N ASN A 767 -8.13 -13.33 41.92
CA ASN A 767 -8.79 -13.06 40.65
C ASN A 767 -8.76 -14.26 39.68
N LEU A 768 -7.95 -15.27 39.97
CA LEU A 768 -7.81 -16.47 39.12
C LEU A 768 -8.87 -17.51 39.47
N ASP A 769 -9.30 -18.25 38.44
CA ASP A 769 -10.14 -19.43 38.56
C ASP A 769 -9.34 -20.67 39.02
N GLU A 770 -10.01 -21.82 39.06
CA GLU A 770 -9.41 -23.10 39.46
C GLU A 770 -8.30 -23.60 38.51
N HIS A 771 -8.27 -23.08 37.28
CA HIS A 771 -7.24 -23.38 36.28
C HIS A 771 -6.09 -22.37 36.32
N GLY A 772 -6.15 -21.36 37.18
CA GLY A 772 -5.14 -20.30 37.26
C GLY A 772 -5.33 -19.21 36.21
N ILE A 773 -6.53 -19.04 35.67
CA ILE A 773 -6.83 -18.08 34.60
C ILE A 773 -7.74 -16.97 35.16
N VAL A 774 -7.48 -15.72 34.80
CA VAL A 774 -8.29 -14.57 35.25
C VAL A 774 -9.72 -14.66 34.73
N ARG A 775 -10.70 -14.29 35.56
CA ARG A 775 -12.12 -14.32 35.19
C ARG A 775 -12.52 -13.10 34.35
N PRO A 776 -13.34 -13.24 33.29
CA PRO A 776 -13.98 -12.10 32.63
C PRO A 776 -14.77 -11.24 33.62
N GLY A 777 -14.77 -9.92 33.40
CA GLY A 777 -15.34 -8.91 34.29
C GLY A 777 -14.40 -8.44 35.42
N THR A 778 -13.22 -9.06 35.57
CA THR A 778 -12.23 -8.65 36.58
C THR A 778 -11.55 -7.36 36.18
N GLU A 779 -11.48 -6.39 37.10
CA GLU A 779 -10.60 -5.23 36.97
C GLU A 779 -9.17 -5.59 37.42
N VAL A 780 -8.21 -5.30 36.55
CA VAL A 780 -6.79 -5.59 36.73
C VAL A 780 -5.95 -4.32 36.69
N GLN A 781 -4.84 -4.34 37.42
CA GLN A 781 -3.83 -3.29 37.48
C GLN A 781 -2.46 -3.81 37.06
N THR A 782 -1.50 -2.90 36.91
CA THR A 782 -0.11 -3.24 36.59
C THR A 782 0.44 -4.32 37.54
N GLY A 783 0.93 -5.44 36.98
CA GLY A 783 1.56 -6.53 37.73
C GLY A 783 0.63 -7.64 38.20
N ASP A 784 -0.69 -7.46 38.10
CA ASP A 784 -1.67 -8.51 38.40
C ASP A 784 -1.45 -9.74 37.52
N VAL A 785 -1.69 -10.93 38.08
CA VAL A 785 -1.56 -12.18 37.32
C VAL A 785 -2.79 -12.37 36.46
N LEU A 786 -2.58 -12.50 35.15
CA LEU A 786 -3.65 -12.80 34.19
C LEU A 786 -3.78 -14.31 34.00
N VAL A 787 -2.64 -15.01 33.86
CA VAL A 787 -2.63 -16.47 33.71
C VAL A 787 -1.44 -17.05 34.45
N GLY A 788 -1.71 -17.99 35.35
CA GLY A 788 -0.72 -18.77 36.07
C GLY A 788 -0.02 -19.75 35.15
N LYS A 789 1.31 -19.65 35.05
CA LYS A 789 2.13 -20.61 34.30
C LYS A 789 3.35 -21.01 35.10
N ILE A 790 3.64 -22.32 35.07
CA ILE A 790 4.85 -22.90 35.65
C ILE A 790 5.67 -23.62 34.57
N THR A 791 6.99 -23.41 34.61
CA THR A 791 7.96 -24.06 33.72
C THR A 791 8.87 -24.98 34.54
N PRO A 792 9.06 -26.25 34.12
CA PRO A 792 10.02 -27.14 34.77
C PRO A 792 11.44 -26.56 34.73
N ARG A 793 12.15 -26.64 35.85
CA ARG A 793 13.52 -26.15 36.01
C ARG A 793 14.42 -27.31 36.45
N GLY A 794 15.54 -27.48 35.77
CA GLY A 794 16.59 -28.41 36.19
C GLY A 794 17.22 -27.96 37.51
N GLU A 795 17.64 -28.92 38.34
CA GLU A 795 18.35 -28.62 39.59
C GLU A 795 19.73 -28.02 39.27
N ALA A 796 19.92 -26.74 39.61
CA ALA A 796 21.24 -26.12 39.66
C ALA A 796 21.80 -26.30 41.08
N GLU A 797 23.11 -26.54 41.20
CA GLU A 797 23.77 -26.59 42.51
C GLU A 797 23.60 -25.23 43.22
N PRO A 798 22.95 -25.19 44.40
CA PRO A 798 22.83 -23.95 45.16
C PRO A 798 24.20 -23.48 45.63
N THR A 799 24.37 -22.16 45.76
CA THR A 799 25.53 -21.62 46.49
C THR A 799 25.49 -22.08 47.96
N PRO A 800 26.62 -22.09 48.68
CA PRO A 800 26.65 -22.46 50.10
C PRO A 800 25.64 -21.68 50.96
N GLU A 801 25.43 -20.40 50.67
CA GLU A 801 24.47 -19.52 51.34
C GLU A 801 23.03 -19.96 51.06
N GLU A 802 22.69 -20.21 49.79
CA GLU A 802 21.38 -20.75 49.41
C GLU A 802 21.15 -22.12 50.04
N ARG A 803 22.19 -22.97 50.16
CA ARG A 803 22.10 -24.29 50.76
C ARG A 803 21.76 -24.23 52.25
N ILE A 804 22.35 -23.26 52.97
CA ILE A 804 22.03 -22.98 54.38
C ILE A 804 20.62 -22.39 54.51
N PHE A 805 20.26 -21.44 53.65
CA PHE A 805 18.92 -20.85 53.66
C PHE A 805 17.85 -21.92 53.44
N ARG A 806 18.06 -22.82 52.47
CA ARG A 806 17.18 -23.96 52.18
C ARG A 806 17.10 -24.95 53.34
N SER A 807 18.18 -25.20 54.09
CA SER A 807 18.16 -26.11 55.23
C SER A 807 17.42 -25.54 56.45
N ILE A 808 17.39 -24.21 56.60
CA ILE A 808 16.69 -23.52 57.69
C ILE A 808 15.18 -23.41 57.40
N PHE A 809 14.79 -23.04 56.18
CA PHE A 809 13.40 -22.65 55.87
C PHE A 809 12.56 -23.72 55.17
N GLY A 810 13.17 -24.81 54.67
CA GLY A 810 12.42 -25.98 54.17
C GLY A 810 11.44 -25.66 53.04
N GLU A 811 11.87 -24.97 51.97
CA GLU A 811 11.02 -24.64 50.82
C GLU A 811 10.54 -25.90 50.06
N ARG A 812 9.23 -25.99 49.84
CA ARG A 812 8.53 -27.20 49.34
C ARG A 812 8.34 -27.28 47.81
N MET A 813 8.61 -26.22 47.04
CA MET A 813 8.43 -26.24 45.57
C MET A 813 9.78 -26.18 44.86
N ARG A 814 10.36 -27.36 44.60
CA ARG A 814 11.76 -27.54 44.19
C ARG A 814 12.04 -27.39 42.68
N ASN A 815 11.07 -27.70 41.82
CA ASN A 815 11.37 -28.03 40.42
C ASN A 815 10.69 -27.13 39.38
N PHE A 816 9.96 -26.08 39.79
CA PHE A 816 9.19 -25.25 38.87
C PHE A 816 9.51 -23.77 39.06
N LYS A 817 9.65 -23.07 37.93
CA LYS A 817 9.80 -21.62 37.87
C LYS A 817 8.45 -21.00 37.51
N ASN A 818 8.08 -19.94 38.22
CA ASN A 818 6.95 -19.11 37.84
C ASN A 818 7.27 -18.32 36.56
N THR A 819 6.50 -18.57 35.51
CA THR A 819 6.56 -17.91 34.19
C THR A 819 5.19 -17.36 33.79
N SER A 820 4.37 -17.05 34.81
CA SER A 820 3.00 -16.55 34.66
C SER A 820 2.93 -15.26 33.86
N LEU A 821 1.86 -15.13 33.07
CA LEU A 821 1.52 -13.92 32.36
C LEU A 821 0.97 -12.88 33.36
N ARG A 822 1.59 -11.71 33.37
CA ARG A 822 1.18 -10.58 34.22
C ARG A 822 0.76 -9.40 33.37
N MET A 823 -0.16 -8.60 33.90
CA MET A 823 -0.58 -7.36 33.26
C MET A 823 0.62 -6.41 33.13
N PRO A 824 0.96 -5.94 31.91
CA PRO A 824 2.04 -4.99 31.72
C PRO A 824 1.73 -3.65 32.40
N PRO A 825 2.72 -2.74 32.49
CA PRO A 825 2.50 -1.39 33.00
C PRO A 825 1.42 -0.64 32.22
N ILE A 826 0.33 -0.28 32.91
CA ILE A 826 -0.79 0.53 32.40
C ILE A 826 -1.07 1.72 33.31
N SER A 827 -1.68 2.77 32.74
CA SER A 827 -2.26 3.87 33.50
C SER A 827 -3.67 3.50 33.97
N GLY A 828 -3.90 3.56 35.29
CA GLY A 828 -5.20 3.26 35.90
C GLY A 828 -5.51 1.76 35.94
N THR A 829 -6.76 1.41 35.65
CA THR A 829 -7.28 0.03 35.63
C THR A 829 -7.68 -0.37 34.22
N ALA A 830 -7.73 -1.68 33.98
CA ALA A 830 -8.30 -2.25 32.78
C ALA A 830 -9.23 -3.42 33.15
N THR A 831 -10.17 -3.77 32.28
CA THR A 831 -11.17 -4.80 32.56
C THR A 831 -10.94 -5.98 31.62
N VAL A 832 -10.87 -7.19 32.16
CA VAL A 832 -10.82 -8.41 31.36
C VAL A 832 -12.20 -8.62 30.72
N ILE A 833 -12.28 -8.56 29.39
CA ILE A 833 -13.57 -8.67 28.67
C ILE A 833 -13.83 -10.08 28.14
N ARG A 834 -12.78 -10.80 27.77
CA ARG A 834 -12.88 -12.14 27.17
C ARG A 834 -11.64 -12.96 27.48
N VAL A 835 -11.83 -14.25 27.67
CA VAL A 835 -10.74 -15.22 27.78
C VAL A 835 -11.05 -16.38 26.86
N LYS A 836 -10.06 -16.76 26.04
CA LYS A 836 -10.14 -17.88 25.12
C LYS A 836 -9.08 -18.91 25.51
N ARG A 837 -9.52 -20.14 25.76
CA ARG A 837 -8.64 -21.28 26.06
C ARG A 837 -8.77 -22.29 24.93
N MET A 838 -7.63 -22.65 24.35
CA MET A 838 -7.53 -23.69 23.32
C MET A 838 -6.63 -24.80 23.85
N SER A 839 -7.01 -26.05 23.61
CA SER A 839 -6.24 -27.21 24.04
C SER A 839 -6.19 -28.26 22.94
N ARG A 840 -4.98 -28.78 22.71
CA ARG A 840 -4.77 -29.91 21.79
C ARG A 840 -5.59 -31.13 22.21
N ALA A 841 -5.80 -31.33 23.51
CA ALA A 841 -6.62 -32.43 24.04
C ALA A 841 -8.11 -32.25 23.74
N ALA A 842 -8.58 -31.02 23.56
CA ALA A 842 -9.96 -30.70 23.17
C ALA A 842 -10.18 -30.78 21.64
N GLY A 843 -9.12 -31.05 20.86
CA GLY A 843 -9.19 -31.13 19.40
C GLY A 843 -8.92 -29.80 18.68
N ASP A 844 -8.46 -28.77 19.38
CA ASP A 844 -8.09 -27.49 18.77
C ASP A 844 -6.79 -27.62 17.96
N GLU A 845 -6.74 -26.93 16.81
CA GLU A 845 -5.54 -26.85 15.99
C GLU A 845 -4.53 -25.87 16.59
N LEU A 846 -3.45 -26.41 17.18
CA LEU A 846 -2.36 -25.65 17.80
C LEU A 846 -1.01 -25.93 17.15
N GLU A 847 -0.11 -24.94 17.18
CA GLU A 847 1.28 -25.07 16.71
C GLU A 847 1.98 -26.28 17.33
N ALA A 848 2.86 -26.93 16.57
CA ALA A 848 3.58 -28.13 17.03
C ALA A 848 4.40 -27.84 18.31
N GLY A 849 4.19 -28.64 19.35
CA GLY A 849 4.84 -28.47 20.65
C GLY A 849 4.03 -27.62 21.64
N VAL A 850 2.96 -26.96 21.23
CA VAL A 850 2.02 -26.26 22.13
C VAL A 850 0.89 -27.21 22.53
N ASN A 851 0.71 -27.38 23.83
CA ASN A 851 -0.33 -28.23 24.43
C ASN A 851 -1.60 -27.43 24.76
N GLU A 852 -1.42 -26.25 25.38
CA GLU A 852 -2.50 -25.32 25.68
C GLU A 852 -2.11 -23.88 25.31
N LEU A 853 -3.08 -23.10 24.85
CA LEU A 853 -2.97 -21.68 24.54
C LEU A 853 -4.10 -20.94 25.26
N VAL A 854 -3.77 -19.92 26.04
CA VAL A 854 -4.75 -19.04 26.67
C VAL A 854 -4.53 -17.61 26.19
N LYS A 855 -5.59 -17.00 25.66
CA LYS A 855 -5.64 -15.61 25.24
C LYS A 855 -6.56 -14.82 26.17
N VAL A 856 -6.08 -13.70 26.69
CA VAL A 856 -6.83 -12.80 27.57
C VAL A 856 -6.98 -11.47 26.87
N TYR A 857 -8.23 -11.06 26.64
CA TYR A 857 -8.59 -9.77 26.06
C TYR A 857 -8.91 -8.79 27.18
N VAL A 858 -8.19 -7.67 27.20
CA VAL A 858 -8.30 -6.64 28.23
C VAL A 858 -8.69 -5.32 27.58
N ALA A 859 -9.82 -4.76 27.99
CA ALA A 859 -10.28 -3.45 27.56
C ALA A 859 -9.81 -2.38 28.54
N GLN A 860 -9.15 -1.35 28.02
CA GLN A 860 -8.73 -0.18 28.75
C GLN A 860 -9.42 1.06 28.19
N ARG A 861 -10.08 1.82 29.06
CA ARG A 861 -10.58 3.14 28.72
C ARG A 861 -9.45 4.15 28.87
N ARG A 862 -9.17 4.90 27.80
CA ARG A 862 -8.12 5.91 27.76
C ARG A 862 -8.72 7.31 27.72
N ARG A 863 -8.61 7.97 28.87
CA ARG A 863 -9.01 9.36 29.03
C ARG A 863 -8.07 10.26 28.25
N ILE A 864 -8.62 11.34 27.69
CA ILE A 864 -7.80 12.38 27.07
C ILE A 864 -6.90 13.03 28.14
N ALA A 865 -5.62 13.22 27.84
CA ALA A 865 -4.65 13.74 28.80
C ALA A 865 -3.59 14.65 28.17
N VAL A 866 -2.83 15.35 29.02
CA VAL A 866 -1.66 16.13 28.60
C VAL A 866 -0.66 15.22 27.88
N GLY A 867 -0.14 15.68 26.75
CA GLY A 867 0.75 14.94 25.86
C GLY A 867 0.03 14.18 24.75
N ASP A 868 -1.29 13.97 24.83
CA ASP A 868 -2.05 13.38 23.73
C ASP A 868 -2.14 14.35 22.55
N LYS A 869 -2.28 13.77 21.35
CA LYS A 869 -2.28 14.54 20.10
C LYS A 869 -3.67 14.65 19.51
N LEU A 870 -4.08 15.90 19.24
CA LEU A 870 -5.30 16.23 18.51
C LEU A 870 -4.94 16.78 17.12
N ALA A 871 -5.87 16.67 16.18
CA ALA A 871 -5.74 17.28 14.86
C ALA A 871 -7.10 17.68 14.29
N GLY A 872 -7.11 18.70 13.44
CA GLY A 872 -8.21 18.98 12.53
C GLY A 872 -8.00 18.30 11.17
N ARG A 873 -8.96 18.49 10.27
CA ARG A 873 -8.90 17.93 8.90
C ARG A 873 -7.96 18.71 7.96
N HIS A 874 -7.49 19.89 8.37
CA HIS A 874 -6.70 20.83 7.59
C HIS A 874 -5.19 20.71 7.83
N GLY A 875 -4.70 19.56 8.30
CA GLY A 875 -3.29 19.32 8.61
C GLY A 875 -2.75 20.12 9.81
N ASN A 876 -3.63 20.76 10.58
CA ASN A 876 -3.34 21.33 11.89
C ASN A 876 -3.29 20.20 12.92
N LYS A 877 -2.12 20.00 13.53
CA LYS A 877 -1.90 19.03 14.61
C LYS A 877 -1.39 19.78 15.83
N GLY A 878 -1.72 19.27 17.00
CA GLY A 878 -1.18 19.80 18.23
C GLY A 878 -1.18 18.82 19.37
N VAL A 879 -0.31 19.08 20.34
CA VAL A 879 -0.18 18.27 21.55
C VAL A 879 -0.85 19.04 22.69
N ILE A 880 -1.68 18.37 23.47
CA ILE A 880 -2.32 18.99 24.64
C ILE A 880 -1.22 19.32 25.65
N ALA A 881 -1.01 20.60 25.93
CA ALA A 881 -0.03 21.07 26.90
C ALA A 881 -0.65 21.32 28.28
N ALA A 882 -1.91 21.77 28.31
CA ALA A 882 -2.64 22.05 29.53
C ALA A 882 -4.11 21.65 29.40
N VAL A 883 -4.65 21.12 30.50
CA VAL A 883 -6.10 20.97 30.70
C VAL A 883 -6.47 21.94 31.82
N LEU A 884 -7.33 22.92 31.52
CA LEU A 884 -7.69 23.99 32.45
C LEU A 884 -9.14 23.85 32.94
N PRO A 885 -9.44 24.27 34.19
CA PRO A 885 -10.82 24.36 34.66
C PRO A 885 -11.69 25.21 33.73
N GLU A 886 -12.98 24.87 33.63
CA GLU A 886 -13.93 25.54 32.74
C GLU A 886 -14.03 27.04 33.04
N GLU A 887 -13.92 27.42 34.30
CA GLU A 887 -13.92 28.80 34.80
C GLU A 887 -12.67 29.60 34.44
N GLU A 888 -11.53 28.96 34.14
CA GLU A 888 -10.30 29.64 33.72
C GLU A 888 -10.23 29.82 32.20
N MET A 889 -11.08 29.13 31.45
CA MET A 889 -11.12 29.23 29.99
C MET A 889 -11.69 30.59 29.56
N PRO A 890 -11.18 31.18 28.46
CA PRO A 890 -11.86 32.29 27.82
C PRO A 890 -13.31 31.93 27.47
N PHE A 891 -14.23 32.87 27.63
CA PHE A 891 -15.65 32.61 27.43
C PHE A 891 -16.32 33.69 26.57
N LEU A 892 -17.40 33.28 25.91
CA LEU A 892 -18.26 34.09 25.06
C LEU A 892 -19.08 35.11 25.88
N PRO A 893 -19.63 36.17 25.25
CA PRO A 893 -20.46 37.16 25.95
C PRO A 893 -21.68 36.59 26.71
N ASP A 894 -22.18 35.43 26.30
CA ASP A 894 -23.30 34.72 26.91
C ASP A 894 -22.89 33.84 28.12
N GLY A 895 -21.59 33.76 28.42
CA GLY A 895 -21.03 32.93 29.50
C GLY A 895 -20.50 31.56 29.04
N THR A 896 -20.64 31.21 27.76
CA THR A 896 -20.18 29.90 27.26
C THR A 896 -18.66 29.85 27.16
N ALA A 897 -18.02 28.97 27.93
CA ALA A 897 -16.57 28.76 27.88
C ALA A 897 -16.12 28.07 26.58
N LEU A 898 -14.92 28.41 26.10
CA LEU A 898 -14.29 27.71 24.97
C LEU A 898 -13.91 26.28 25.36
N ASP A 899 -13.98 25.37 24.39
CA ASP A 899 -13.54 23.99 24.56
C ASP A 899 -12.03 23.84 24.34
N VAL A 900 -11.52 24.54 23.34
CA VAL A 900 -10.14 24.45 22.86
C VAL A 900 -9.61 25.83 22.52
N VAL A 901 -8.35 26.11 22.88
CA VAL A 901 -7.63 27.31 22.45
C VAL A 901 -6.47 26.92 21.54
N LEU A 902 -6.46 27.46 20.33
CA LEU A 902 -5.42 27.24 19.32
C LEU A 902 -4.60 28.51 19.08
N ASN A 903 -3.35 28.32 18.68
CA ASN A 903 -2.45 29.42 18.35
C ASN A 903 -2.74 29.98 16.95
N PRO A 904 -3.07 31.27 16.80
CA PRO A 904 -3.36 31.86 15.49
C PRO A 904 -2.12 31.92 14.58
N LEU A 905 -0.90 31.96 15.13
CA LEU A 905 0.34 32.06 14.34
C LEU A 905 0.62 30.82 13.49
N GLY A 906 0.01 29.69 13.85
CA GLY A 906 0.12 28.44 13.12
C GLY A 906 -0.63 28.42 11.79
N VAL A 907 -1.55 29.35 11.55
CA VAL A 907 -2.40 29.38 10.33
C VAL A 907 -1.68 30.05 9.15
N PRO A 908 -1.14 31.28 9.25
CA PRO A 908 -0.51 31.95 8.11
C PRO A 908 0.76 31.24 7.62
N SER A 909 1.57 30.72 8.56
CA SER A 909 2.83 30.03 8.25
C SER A 909 2.62 28.70 7.52
N ARG A 910 1.45 28.08 7.69
CA ARG A 910 1.10 26.78 7.10
C ARG A 910 0.15 26.90 5.92
N MET A 911 -0.43 28.07 5.70
CA MET A 911 -1.38 28.35 4.61
C MET A 911 -2.55 27.35 4.56
N ASN A 912 -3.12 27.02 5.72
CA ASN A 912 -4.31 26.17 5.84
C ASN A 912 -5.51 26.98 6.33
N LEU A 913 -5.97 27.90 5.48
CA LEU A 913 -7.07 28.81 5.80
C LEU A 913 -8.42 28.10 5.88
N GLY A 914 -8.53 26.88 5.31
CA GLY A 914 -9.75 26.07 5.35
C GLY A 914 -10.29 25.89 6.76
N GLN A 915 -9.42 25.76 7.78
CA GLN A 915 -9.85 25.60 9.17
C GLN A 915 -10.60 26.82 9.74
N ILE A 916 -10.31 28.03 9.24
CA ILE A 916 -10.99 29.25 9.67
C ILE A 916 -12.38 29.32 9.04
N PHE A 917 -12.49 28.94 7.76
CA PHE A 917 -13.78 28.81 7.09
C PHE A 917 -14.64 27.71 7.71
N GLU A 918 -14.04 26.56 8.06
CA GLU A 918 -14.71 25.49 8.79
C GLU A 918 -15.22 25.99 10.15
N ALA A 919 -14.38 26.67 10.93
CA ALA A 919 -14.78 27.23 12.22
C ALA A 919 -15.98 28.19 12.11
N ASN A 920 -15.94 29.12 11.16
CA ASN A 920 -17.02 30.10 10.95
C ASN A 920 -18.31 29.43 10.47
N LEU A 921 -18.24 28.56 9.46
CA LEU A 921 -19.42 27.87 8.93
C LEU A 921 -19.98 26.86 9.95
N GLY A 922 -19.12 26.18 10.70
CA GLY A 922 -19.52 25.27 11.77
C GLY A 922 -20.24 26.01 12.89
N TRP A 923 -19.80 27.22 13.22
CA TRP A 923 -20.49 28.03 14.22
C TRP A 923 -21.87 28.47 13.76
N LEU A 924 -21.99 28.92 12.50
CA LEU A 924 -23.28 29.23 11.89
C LEU A 924 -24.22 28.02 11.90
N ALA A 925 -23.71 26.85 11.52
CA ALA A 925 -24.46 25.60 11.51
C ALA A 925 -24.94 25.21 12.92
N ALA A 926 -24.07 25.34 13.93
CA ALA A 926 -24.41 25.10 15.33
C ALA A 926 -25.52 26.04 15.84
N LEU A 927 -25.41 27.34 15.57
CA LEU A 927 -26.41 28.35 15.97
C LEU A 927 -27.79 28.10 15.31
N ARG A 928 -27.80 27.56 14.09
CA ARG A 928 -29.04 27.22 13.37
C ARG A 928 -29.57 25.81 13.68
N GLY A 929 -28.81 24.98 14.39
CA GLY A 929 -29.14 23.57 14.62
C GLY A 929 -29.20 22.76 13.32
N GLU A 930 -28.38 23.11 12.32
CA GLU A 930 -28.33 22.43 11.02
C GLU A 930 -26.97 21.76 10.76
N THR A 931 -26.96 20.77 9.87
CA THR A 931 -25.72 20.20 9.31
C THR A 931 -25.57 20.66 7.87
N VAL A 932 -24.36 21.07 7.48
CA VAL A 932 -24.08 21.63 6.16
C VAL A 932 -23.06 20.80 5.40
N ALA A 933 -23.03 20.95 4.08
CA ALA A 933 -22.04 20.37 3.19
C ALA A 933 -21.39 21.47 2.34
N SER A 934 -20.06 21.53 2.38
CA SER A 934 -19.21 22.36 1.52
C SER A 934 -18.36 21.41 0.65
N PRO A 935 -18.86 21.03 -0.54
CA PRO A 935 -18.15 20.11 -1.43
C PRO A 935 -16.80 20.66 -1.88
N VAL A 936 -15.84 19.77 -2.12
CA VAL A 936 -14.48 20.13 -2.53
C VAL A 936 -14.47 20.86 -3.88
N PHE A 937 -13.77 22.00 -3.96
CA PHE A 937 -13.71 22.91 -5.13
C PHE A 937 -15.05 23.54 -5.57
N ASP A 938 -16.12 23.36 -4.80
CA ASP A 938 -17.46 23.92 -5.05
C ASP A 938 -18.16 24.23 -3.72
N GLY A 939 -17.38 24.78 -2.77
CA GLY A 939 -17.81 25.03 -1.41
C GLY A 939 -18.58 26.34 -1.20
N ALA A 940 -18.93 26.59 0.07
CA ALA A 940 -19.52 27.85 0.50
C ALA A 940 -18.55 29.04 0.29
N HIS A 941 -19.05 30.18 -0.16
CA HIS A 941 -18.22 31.38 -0.31
C HIS A 941 -18.12 32.19 0.99
N GLU A 942 -16.99 32.85 1.18
CA GLU A 942 -16.71 33.69 2.35
C GLU A 942 -17.83 34.71 2.65
N GLU A 943 -18.27 35.46 1.65
CA GLU A 943 -19.33 36.47 1.81
C GLU A 943 -20.66 35.87 2.29
N GLU A 944 -20.98 34.65 1.85
CA GLU A 944 -22.20 33.96 2.25
C GLU A 944 -22.10 33.48 3.71
N ILE A 945 -20.94 32.95 4.10
CA ILE A 945 -20.68 32.48 5.46
C ILE A 945 -20.72 33.66 6.43
N LEU A 946 -19.94 34.71 6.17
CA LEU A 946 -19.78 35.82 7.10
C LEU A 946 -21.07 36.62 7.27
N ARG A 947 -21.80 36.90 6.17
CA ARG A 947 -23.07 37.62 6.24
C ARG A 947 -24.10 36.87 7.10
N ASP A 948 -24.25 35.58 6.84
CA ASP A 948 -25.23 34.75 7.55
C ASP A 948 -24.81 34.49 9.00
N LEU A 949 -23.51 34.32 9.26
CA LEU A 949 -22.95 34.19 10.61
C LEU A 949 -23.16 35.46 11.43
N THR A 950 -22.87 36.64 10.89
CA THR A 950 -23.10 37.91 11.59
C THR A 950 -24.57 38.08 11.97
N ALA A 951 -25.49 37.74 11.07
CA ALA A 951 -26.92 37.78 11.38
C ALA A 951 -27.27 36.84 12.56
N ALA A 952 -26.75 35.61 12.56
CA ALA A 952 -26.98 34.65 13.63
C ALA A 952 -26.35 35.09 14.97
N LEU A 953 -25.14 35.66 14.95
CA LEU A 953 -24.46 36.15 16.15
C LEU A 953 -25.21 37.32 16.80
N VAL A 954 -25.79 38.22 16.00
CA VAL A 954 -26.63 39.31 16.50
C VAL A 954 -27.91 38.77 17.13
N GLU A 955 -28.57 37.81 16.49
CA GLU A 955 -29.79 37.17 16.99
C GLU A 955 -29.57 36.50 18.36
N HIS A 956 -28.39 35.88 18.55
CA HIS A 956 -28.02 35.20 19.78
C HIS A 956 -27.34 36.10 20.82
N GLY A 957 -27.21 37.42 20.56
CA GLY A 957 -26.61 38.37 21.49
C GLY A 957 -25.10 38.20 21.71
N LEU A 958 -24.40 37.57 20.77
CA LEU A 958 -22.96 37.28 20.83
C LEU A 958 -22.10 38.34 20.13
N ALA A 959 -22.70 39.16 19.25
CA ALA A 959 -22.00 40.21 18.52
C ALA A 959 -22.03 41.56 19.27
N ASP A 960 -20.92 42.33 19.18
CA ASP A 960 -20.78 43.68 19.75
C ASP A 960 -21.16 44.80 18.75
N GLY A 961 -21.64 44.46 17.55
CA GLY A 961 -21.96 45.40 16.49
C GLY A 961 -22.31 44.72 15.15
N SER A 962 -22.06 45.42 14.04
CA SER A 962 -22.35 44.95 12.67
C SER A 962 -21.12 44.38 11.95
N ARG A 963 -20.11 43.88 12.68
CA ARG A 963 -18.87 43.38 12.07
C ARG A 963 -19.15 42.08 11.31
N CYS A 964 -18.65 42.02 10.08
CA CYS A 964 -18.82 40.89 9.16
C CYS A 964 -17.48 40.15 8.98
N ASP A 965 -16.85 39.78 10.10
CA ASP A 965 -15.50 39.20 10.15
C ASP A 965 -15.40 37.88 10.95
N GLY A 966 -16.52 37.37 11.48
CA GLY A 966 -16.57 36.12 12.24
C GLY A 966 -15.87 36.17 13.60
N LYS A 967 -15.68 37.37 14.17
CA LYS A 967 -14.99 37.56 15.45
C LYS A 967 -15.92 38.06 16.54
N VAL A 968 -15.57 37.74 17.79
CA VAL A 968 -16.27 38.22 18.99
C VAL A 968 -15.29 38.69 20.05
N VAL A 969 -15.75 39.55 20.95
CA VAL A 969 -14.97 39.97 22.11
C VAL A 969 -15.16 38.93 23.22
N LEU A 970 -14.16 38.07 23.40
CA LEU A 970 -14.12 37.13 24.52
C LEU A 970 -13.85 37.84 25.84
N ARG A 971 -14.15 37.17 26.94
CA ARG A 971 -13.72 37.54 28.29
C ARG A 971 -12.74 36.52 28.84
N ASP A 972 -11.77 36.99 29.60
CA ASP A 972 -10.83 36.15 30.33
C ASP A 972 -11.56 35.49 31.51
N GLY A 973 -11.50 34.16 31.63
CA GLY A 973 -12.13 33.40 32.70
C GLY A 973 -11.64 33.76 34.10
N ARG A 974 -10.36 34.16 34.21
CA ARG A 974 -9.71 34.43 35.51
C ARG A 974 -10.07 35.80 36.06
N THR A 975 -10.12 36.80 35.19
CA THR A 975 -10.32 38.22 35.56
C THR A 975 -11.74 38.71 35.27
N GLY A 976 -12.46 38.07 34.35
CA GLY A 976 -13.75 38.51 33.82
C GLY A 976 -13.67 39.71 32.87
N GLU A 977 -12.47 40.25 32.64
CA GLU A 977 -12.25 41.40 31.77
C GLU A 977 -12.35 41.00 30.29
N PRO A 978 -12.92 41.87 29.43
CA PRO A 978 -12.93 41.62 27.99
C PRO A 978 -11.52 41.71 27.40
N PHE A 979 -11.19 40.83 26.46
CA PHE A 979 -9.96 40.94 25.68
C PHE A 979 -9.95 42.24 24.85
N GLN A 980 -8.77 42.82 24.66
CA GLN A 980 -8.62 44.13 24.00
C GLN A 980 -9.03 44.12 22.52
N SER A 981 -8.92 42.97 21.86
CA SER A 981 -9.21 42.79 20.43
C SER A 981 -10.21 41.65 20.24
N PRO A 982 -11.10 41.74 19.23
CA PRO A 982 -12.00 40.65 18.89
C PRO A 982 -11.20 39.45 18.35
N ILE A 983 -11.61 38.26 18.76
CA ILE A 983 -10.95 36.99 18.49
C ILE A 983 -11.82 36.14 17.56
N THR A 984 -11.19 35.44 16.64
CA THR A 984 -11.87 34.44 15.81
C THR A 984 -12.26 33.27 16.69
N VAL A 985 -13.56 32.98 16.74
CA VAL A 985 -14.14 31.86 17.45
C VAL A 985 -15.01 31.10 16.46
N GLY A 986 -15.10 29.79 16.62
CA GLY A 986 -16.05 29.01 15.84
C GLY A 986 -16.06 27.54 16.22
N VAL A 987 -16.86 26.74 15.53
CA VAL A 987 -16.99 25.32 15.82
C VAL A 987 -16.20 24.52 14.79
N LEU A 988 -15.16 23.82 15.25
CA LEU A 988 -14.25 23.05 14.41
C LEU A 988 -14.42 21.54 14.68
N TYR A 989 -14.29 20.72 13.64
CA TYR A 989 -14.28 19.27 13.80
C TYR A 989 -12.88 18.76 14.16
N LEU A 990 -12.71 18.26 15.38
CA LEU A 990 -11.43 17.79 15.91
C LEU A 990 -11.40 16.28 16.13
N LEU A 991 -10.23 15.71 15.86
CA LEU A 991 -9.93 14.29 15.88
C LEU A 991 -8.89 14.00 16.98
N LYS A 992 -9.09 12.91 17.72
CA LYS A 992 -8.05 12.34 18.58
C LYS A 992 -7.22 11.35 17.76
N LEU A 993 -5.91 11.51 17.73
CA LEU A 993 -5.04 10.59 16.99
C LEU A 993 -4.57 9.43 17.86
N GLU A 994 -4.12 8.34 17.24
CA GLU A 994 -3.53 7.16 17.89
C GLU A 994 -2.24 7.44 18.68
N HIS A 995 -1.70 8.66 18.59
CA HIS A 995 -0.50 9.10 19.29
C HIS A 995 -0.81 9.46 20.75
N ILE A 996 -1.00 8.43 21.59
CA ILE A 996 -1.36 8.57 23.01
C ILE A 996 -0.10 8.64 23.88
N ALA A 997 -0.02 9.63 24.78
CA ALA A 997 1.18 9.90 25.58
C ALA A 997 1.57 8.73 26.48
N ALA A 998 0.59 8.12 27.16
CA ALA A 998 0.81 7.01 28.09
C ALA A 998 1.49 5.79 27.41
N GLU A 999 1.26 5.58 26.11
CA GLU A 999 1.92 4.51 25.36
C GLU A 999 3.35 4.84 24.96
N LYS A 1000 3.68 6.12 24.80
CA LYS A 1000 5.01 6.57 24.37
C LYS A 1000 5.99 6.74 25.53
N ILE A 1001 5.48 6.93 26.75
CA ILE A 1001 6.33 6.98 27.94
C ILE A 1001 7.03 5.62 28.10
N HIS A 1002 8.36 5.67 28.15
CA HIS A 1002 9.23 4.53 28.39
C HIS A 1002 10.44 4.97 29.20
N ALA A 1003 10.71 4.26 30.29
CA ALA A 1003 11.85 4.51 31.15
C ALA A 1003 12.47 3.17 31.55
N ARG A 1004 13.80 3.13 31.59
CA ARG A 1004 14.59 1.97 31.98
C ARG A 1004 15.71 2.41 32.92
N SER A 1005 15.86 1.71 34.04
CA SER A 1005 17.05 1.76 34.88
C SER A 1005 17.99 0.61 34.51
N THR A 1006 17.57 -0.63 34.79
CA THR A 1006 18.21 -1.89 34.39
C THR A 1006 17.20 -2.76 33.66
N GLY A 1007 17.66 -3.75 32.91
CA GLY A 1007 16.77 -4.59 32.11
C GLY A 1007 17.51 -5.72 31.42
N PRO A 1008 16.86 -6.44 30.50
CA PRO A 1008 17.50 -7.50 29.75
C PRO A 1008 18.57 -6.94 28.79
N TYR A 1009 19.53 -7.81 28.48
CA TYR A 1009 20.67 -7.54 27.61
C TYR A 1009 20.72 -8.59 26.48
N ALA A 1010 21.23 -8.19 25.33
CA ALA A 1010 21.46 -9.07 24.20
C ALA A 1010 22.51 -10.14 24.55
N LEU A 1011 22.30 -11.37 24.09
CA LEU A 1011 23.19 -12.49 24.41
C LEU A 1011 24.61 -12.28 23.85
N ILE A 1012 24.70 -11.81 22.60
CA ILE A 1012 25.96 -11.68 21.86
C ILE A 1012 26.67 -10.38 22.24
N THR A 1013 26.04 -9.23 22.01
CA THR A 1013 26.69 -7.92 22.20
C THR A 1013 26.70 -7.44 23.64
N GLN A 1014 25.96 -8.10 24.54
CA GLN A 1014 25.76 -7.69 25.94
C GLN A 1014 25.21 -6.27 26.12
N GLN A 1015 24.70 -5.65 25.06
CA GLN A 1015 24.05 -4.34 25.12
C GLN A 1015 22.61 -4.45 25.63
N PRO A 1016 22.06 -3.38 26.22
CA PRO A 1016 20.62 -3.27 26.48
C PRO A 1016 19.80 -3.70 25.25
N LEU A 1017 18.77 -4.52 25.45
CA LEU A 1017 17.81 -4.80 24.38
C LEU A 1017 17.16 -3.50 23.86
N GLY A 1018 16.62 -3.52 22.65
CA GLY A 1018 15.96 -2.38 22.04
C GLY A 1018 14.44 -2.42 22.22
N GLY A 1019 13.82 -1.25 22.39
CA GLY A 1019 12.37 -1.08 22.32
C GLY A 1019 11.61 -1.35 23.63
N LYS A 1020 10.43 -0.72 23.76
CA LYS A 1020 9.59 -0.75 24.97
C LYS A 1020 9.12 -2.17 25.35
N ALA A 1021 8.74 -2.98 24.36
CA ALA A 1021 8.23 -4.34 24.58
C ALA A 1021 9.23 -5.27 25.29
N GLN A 1022 10.53 -5.05 25.07
CA GLN A 1022 11.60 -5.81 25.71
C GLN A 1022 12.18 -5.11 26.94
N PHE A 1023 11.54 -4.03 27.41
CA PHE A 1023 12.08 -3.15 28.44
C PHE A 1023 13.51 -2.66 28.08
N GLY A 1024 13.67 -2.27 26.82
CA GLY A 1024 14.93 -1.90 26.20
C GLY A 1024 15.48 -0.52 26.58
N GLY A 1025 16.74 -0.24 26.25
CA GLY A 1025 17.36 1.08 26.44
C GLY A 1025 17.13 2.02 25.26
N GLN A 1026 17.34 3.32 25.45
CA GLN A 1026 17.47 4.25 24.33
C GLN A 1026 18.79 4.00 23.58
N ARG A 1027 18.76 4.21 22.26
CA ARG A 1027 19.97 4.15 21.44
C ARG A 1027 20.71 5.48 21.54
N LEU A 1028 21.96 5.45 22.00
CA LEU A 1028 22.93 6.52 21.80
C LEU A 1028 23.64 6.25 20.48
N GLY A 1029 23.38 7.06 19.46
CA GLY A 1029 23.99 6.94 18.14
C GLY A 1029 25.26 7.77 17.99
N GLU A 1030 25.82 7.73 16.79
CA GLU A 1030 27.02 8.48 16.41
C GLU A 1030 26.83 10.00 16.59
N MET A 1031 25.66 10.54 16.23
CA MET A 1031 25.39 11.97 16.34
C MET A 1031 25.32 12.44 17.80
N GLU A 1032 24.75 11.63 18.70
CA GLU A 1032 24.72 11.95 20.13
C GLU A 1032 26.12 11.84 20.77
N VAL A 1033 26.96 10.92 20.29
CA VAL A 1033 28.38 10.84 20.69
C VAL A 1033 29.12 12.11 20.31
N TRP A 1034 29.01 12.58 19.06
CA TRP A 1034 29.64 13.83 18.62
C TRP A 1034 29.19 15.04 19.45
N ALA A 1035 27.91 15.07 19.85
CA ALA A 1035 27.42 16.13 20.73
C ALA A 1035 28.17 16.12 22.07
N LEU A 1036 28.34 14.96 22.70
CA LEU A 1036 29.09 14.83 23.96
C LEU A 1036 30.58 15.16 23.81
N GLU A 1037 31.19 14.76 22.69
CA GLU A 1037 32.58 15.10 22.36
C GLU A 1037 32.77 16.62 22.22
N ALA A 1038 31.85 17.30 21.54
CA ALA A 1038 31.90 18.74 21.34
C ALA A 1038 31.85 19.54 22.66
N TYR A 1039 31.13 19.02 23.67
CA TYR A 1039 31.11 19.59 25.02
C TYR A 1039 32.34 19.22 25.87
N GLY A 1040 33.21 18.33 25.39
CA GLY A 1040 34.30 17.79 26.18
C GLY A 1040 33.83 16.89 27.33
N ALA A 1041 32.61 16.34 27.24
CA ALA A 1041 31.99 15.53 28.28
C ALA A 1041 32.51 14.07 28.28
N SER A 1042 33.83 13.91 28.34
CA SER A 1042 34.53 12.64 28.17
C SER A 1042 34.12 11.56 29.19
N ALA A 1043 33.95 11.94 30.45
CA ALA A 1043 33.52 11.01 31.51
C ALA A 1043 32.09 10.49 31.28
N LEU A 1044 31.18 11.37 30.87
CA LEU A 1044 29.79 10.99 30.56
C LEU A 1044 29.74 10.10 29.32
N LEU A 1045 30.49 10.45 28.29
CA LEU A 1045 30.60 9.62 27.08
C LEU A 1045 31.16 8.23 27.40
N GLN A 1046 32.24 8.17 28.20
CA GLN A 1046 32.84 6.91 28.61
C GLN A 1046 31.87 6.05 29.41
N GLU A 1047 31.12 6.63 30.34
CA GLU A 1047 30.08 5.92 31.10
C GLU A 1047 28.99 5.36 30.17
N MET A 1048 28.50 6.16 29.22
CA MET A 1048 27.43 5.77 28.30
C MET A 1048 27.85 4.63 27.36
N LEU A 1049 29.09 4.66 26.86
CA LEU A 1049 29.64 3.64 25.96
C LEU A 1049 30.05 2.35 26.67
N THR A 1050 30.23 2.37 28.00
CA THR A 1050 30.75 1.23 28.77
C THR A 1050 29.77 0.77 29.86
N LEU A 1051 29.79 1.41 31.03
CA LEU A 1051 29.09 1.02 32.25
C LEU A 1051 27.56 0.98 32.09
N LYS A 1052 27.00 1.86 31.25
CA LYS A 1052 25.56 1.90 30.94
C LYS A 1052 25.17 1.01 29.76
N SER A 1053 26.14 0.39 29.08
CA SER A 1053 25.96 -0.41 27.88
C SER A 1053 26.44 -1.85 28.10
N ASP A 1054 27.63 -2.19 27.61
CA ASP A 1054 28.11 -3.56 27.41
C ASP A 1054 29.34 -3.93 28.24
N ASP A 1055 29.77 -3.09 29.20
CA ASP A 1055 30.71 -3.52 30.24
C ASP A 1055 29.98 -4.37 31.29
N VAL A 1056 30.02 -5.70 31.10
CA VAL A 1056 29.31 -6.68 31.92
C VAL A 1056 29.71 -6.60 33.41
N LYS A 1057 31.00 -6.41 33.69
CA LYS A 1057 31.50 -6.35 35.07
C LYS A 1057 31.26 -4.97 35.66
N GLY A 1058 31.59 -3.93 34.90
CA GLY A 1058 31.46 -2.53 35.31
C GLY A 1058 30.02 -2.15 35.64
N ARG A 1059 29.03 -2.58 34.84
CA ARG A 1059 27.61 -2.26 35.10
C ARG A 1059 27.09 -2.83 36.42
N VAL A 1060 27.52 -4.04 36.79
CA VAL A 1060 27.13 -4.68 38.07
C VAL A 1060 27.78 -3.96 39.25
N GLN A 1061 29.05 -3.57 39.09
CA GLN A 1061 29.76 -2.78 40.09
C GLN A 1061 29.15 -1.39 40.26
N LEU A 1062 28.79 -0.74 39.16
CA LEU A 1062 28.14 0.56 39.15
C LEU A 1062 26.81 0.49 39.91
N TYR A 1063 25.99 -0.52 39.63
CA TYR A 1063 24.73 -0.71 40.34
C TYR A 1063 24.92 -0.90 41.86
N LYS A 1064 25.93 -1.69 42.27
CA LYS A 1064 26.28 -1.87 43.69
C LYS A 1064 26.79 -0.57 44.32
N ALA A 1065 27.62 0.19 43.61
CA ALA A 1065 28.17 1.46 44.09
C ALA A 1065 27.05 2.49 44.32
N ILE A 1066 26.11 2.61 43.38
CA ILE A 1066 24.91 3.46 43.52
C ILE A 1066 24.10 3.09 44.76
N LEU A 1067 23.85 1.79 44.99
CA LEU A 1067 23.08 1.33 46.16
C LEU A 1067 23.79 1.60 47.50
N ARG A 1068 25.12 1.64 47.50
CA ARG A 1068 25.94 1.87 48.70
C ARG A 1068 26.34 3.34 48.90
N GLY A 1069 26.09 4.20 47.91
CA GLY A 1069 26.62 5.56 47.89
C GLY A 1069 28.14 5.61 47.77
N GLU A 1070 28.75 4.62 47.11
CA GLU A 1070 30.19 4.53 46.85
C GLU A 1070 30.55 5.21 45.51
N ASP A 1071 31.84 5.50 45.32
CA ASP A 1071 32.36 6.05 44.05
C ASP A 1071 32.16 5.09 42.88
N PHE A 1072 32.02 5.65 41.67
CA PHE A 1072 31.80 4.88 40.46
C PHE A 1072 33.03 4.03 40.10
N PRO A 1073 32.82 2.79 39.63
CA PRO A 1073 33.93 1.94 39.22
C PRO A 1073 34.61 2.53 37.98
N ARG A 1074 35.89 2.20 37.80
CA ARG A 1074 36.59 2.52 36.55
C ARG A 1074 36.00 1.68 35.40
N PRO A 1075 35.68 2.29 34.25
CA PRO A 1075 35.24 1.58 33.05
C PRO A 1075 36.21 0.49 32.59
N GLY A 1076 35.67 -0.67 32.25
CA GLY A 1076 36.39 -1.75 31.58
C GLY A 1076 36.34 -1.65 30.05
N ILE A 1077 36.73 -2.75 29.40
CA ILE A 1077 36.65 -2.90 27.94
C ILE A 1077 35.23 -3.31 27.56
N PRO A 1078 34.58 -2.61 26.61
CA PRO A 1078 33.28 -3.00 26.04
C PRO A 1078 33.27 -4.43 25.48
N GLU A 1079 32.19 -5.16 25.70
CA GLU A 1079 32.05 -6.50 25.12
C GLU A 1079 31.97 -6.45 23.58
N SER A 1080 31.36 -5.41 23.01
CA SER A 1080 31.34 -5.21 21.55
C SER A 1080 32.75 -5.15 20.93
N PHE A 1081 33.71 -4.53 21.62
CA PHE A 1081 35.10 -4.48 21.17
C PHE A 1081 35.77 -5.86 21.25
N ARG A 1082 35.47 -6.65 22.29
CA ARG A 1082 35.97 -8.03 22.42
C ARG A 1082 35.41 -8.94 21.33
N VAL A 1083 34.13 -8.79 20.99
CA VAL A 1083 33.51 -9.52 19.88
C VAL A 1083 34.22 -9.20 18.56
N LEU A 1084 34.42 -7.92 18.25
CA LEU A 1084 35.17 -7.50 17.06
C LEU A 1084 36.59 -8.10 17.04
N TRP A 1085 37.27 -8.09 18.19
CA TRP A 1085 38.60 -8.69 18.32
C TRP A 1085 38.63 -10.16 17.93
N GLN A 1086 37.63 -10.94 18.39
CA GLN A 1086 37.51 -12.36 18.04
C GLN A 1086 37.12 -12.57 16.58
N GLU A 1087 36.22 -11.75 16.03
CA GLU A 1087 35.84 -11.81 14.62
C GLU A 1087 37.04 -11.59 13.68
N LEU A 1088 37.92 -10.63 14.01
CA LEU A 1088 39.18 -10.43 13.28
C LEU A 1088 40.09 -11.66 13.34
N ARG A 1089 40.18 -12.31 14.51
CA ARG A 1089 40.96 -13.57 14.66
C ARG A 1089 40.36 -14.73 13.86
N CYS A 1090 39.03 -14.83 13.78
CA CYS A 1090 38.35 -15.82 12.96
C CYS A 1090 38.63 -15.65 11.45
N LEU A 1091 38.92 -14.43 11.00
CA LEU A 1091 39.36 -14.15 9.63
C LEU A 1091 40.83 -14.52 9.36
N GLY A 1092 41.55 -15.00 10.38
CA GLY A 1092 42.98 -15.31 10.29
C GLY A 1092 43.90 -14.10 10.55
N LEU A 1093 43.37 -12.98 11.05
CA LEU A 1093 44.16 -11.81 11.43
C LEU A 1093 44.65 -11.94 12.88
N SER A 1094 45.94 -11.69 13.12
CA SER A 1094 46.53 -11.72 14.46
C SER A 1094 46.59 -10.31 15.05
N ALA A 1095 45.45 -9.80 15.52
CA ALA A 1095 45.38 -8.49 16.18
C ALA A 1095 46.11 -8.53 17.54
N LYS A 1096 46.87 -7.48 17.85
CA LYS A 1096 47.61 -7.28 19.12
C LYS A 1096 47.39 -5.87 19.65
N ALA A 1097 47.17 -5.73 20.95
CA ALA A 1097 47.00 -4.44 21.61
C ALA A 1097 48.09 -4.25 22.63
N TYR A 1098 48.58 -3.03 22.76
CA TYR A 1098 49.66 -2.67 23.68
C TYR A 1098 49.21 -1.53 24.58
N ASP A 1099 49.65 -1.54 25.84
CA ASP A 1099 49.51 -0.39 26.72
C ASP A 1099 50.53 0.72 26.39
N GLU A 1100 50.50 1.82 27.14
CA GLU A 1100 51.45 2.94 26.99
C GLU A 1100 52.92 2.57 27.28
N ASN A 1101 53.18 1.36 27.80
CA ASN A 1101 54.50 0.83 28.12
C ASN A 1101 54.90 -0.35 27.20
N ASP A 1102 54.29 -0.47 26.01
CA ASP A 1102 54.51 -1.55 25.03
C ASP A 1102 54.25 -2.96 25.57
N ARG A 1103 53.41 -3.11 26.60
CA ARG A 1103 53.01 -4.43 27.12
C ARG A 1103 51.76 -4.92 26.40
N GLU A 1104 51.82 -6.14 25.87
CA GLU A 1104 50.68 -6.74 25.18
C GLU A 1104 49.51 -6.96 26.16
N LEU A 1105 48.35 -6.40 25.83
CA LEU A 1105 47.12 -6.48 26.61
C LEU A 1105 46.33 -7.74 26.24
N GLU A 1106 45.90 -8.50 27.25
CA GLU A 1106 44.96 -9.61 27.06
C GLU A 1106 43.53 -9.07 26.96
N ILE A 1107 43.00 -9.03 25.74
CA ILE A 1107 41.63 -8.58 25.43
C ILE A 1107 40.63 -9.77 25.44
N GLY A 1108 41.14 -11.00 25.45
CA GLY A 1108 40.37 -12.26 25.35
C GLY A 1108 39.93 -12.85 26.67
#